data_AF-A0A524MPS8-F1
#
_entry.id   AF-A0A524MPS8-F1
#
_cell.length_a   1.000
_cell.length_b   1.000
_cell.length_c   1.000
_cell.angle_alpha   90.00
_cell.angle_beta   90.00
_cell.angle_gamma   90.00
#
_symmetry.space_group_name_H-M   'P 1'
#
loop_
_entity.id
_entity.type
_entity.pdbx_description
1 polymer ?
#
loop_
_entity_poly.entity_id
_entity_poly.type
_entity_poly.pdbx_seq_one_letter_code
_entity_poly.pdbx_strand_id
1 'polypeptide(L)'
;MKSVDLTLQYGRVPVTPIAFGGYGQLLVALNRHESAFRYGQLMMRLAENPESQMARPGAAFAFYNFIFHWKRPASDAIVPMRAAFDEAMRIGDHEYGAYLAAAELAILSNTSTPLEVIETRSAEVADLVRNQHKQWEICEALRQVAHNFMGWNPDPMVLGGTTGYDERVIVPRAERENDVVSLSVHAACRLGLECNFGDFEAAARTSKRLDPYMAGLQGTTGYSVALVMGSIARLRSDPKSSSTKKFVKRTDRELERYAKLSPETYGGTSALIKAERAMADGKHQRAEALFLEGIRHGDRHGNSSLRCSARDGITELYISTGREEAARGYILEAARVRAAIGHRAYLERAIERFEWLRNEIDLEEVGRRSVDDDGAPGPRDELVDSLLAAVMTNADPDRCLLVLRRHESLRICAAGTRSGTEMIDPPALVVDDGEYAASMLRMATRLRSPVSDVRSGGPDRDRYLNREGVGAVAVVPIIDRGRTVAALHLERASTVPFDASVLERVGALARPSILSIENAYLEHELEAAERQQASLQALNERLVPAKYLEALGSTDARVLESGNTVEREWASLFADLRSYTLLAERLPVDELNDLVTEFVRTVEPPVVANDGFVHDTRGDEVLALFADDVEGAVRAAIGIVRGKHLLNRDRVARGDLEVDWGVGLNFGPVYLGFV
;
A
#
# COMPACT_ATOMS: atom_id res chain seq x y z
N MET A 1 28.79 -13.29 -18.44
CA MET A 1 28.79 -12.82 -17.03
C MET A 1 29.24 -14.03 -16.25
N LYS A 2 30.34 -13.95 -15.50
CA LYS A 2 31.06 -15.15 -15.04
C LYS A 2 30.17 -16.16 -14.30
N SER A 3 29.21 -15.70 -13.51
CA SER A 3 28.22 -16.57 -12.84
C SER A 3 27.33 -17.34 -13.80
N VAL A 4 26.77 -16.69 -14.83
CA VAL A 4 25.96 -17.33 -15.89
C VAL A 4 26.81 -18.32 -16.68
N ASP A 5 28.05 -17.95 -17.02
CA ASP A 5 28.96 -18.81 -17.78
C ASP A 5 29.30 -20.09 -16.98
N LEU A 6 29.54 -19.94 -15.67
CA LEU A 6 29.76 -21.06 -14.75
C LEU A 6 28.52 -21.96 -14.63
N THR A 7 27.32 -21.40 -14.55
CA THR A 7 26.08 -22.20 -14.52
C THR A 7 25.90 -23.02 -15.80
N LEU A 8 26.19 -22.45 -16.97
CA LEU A 8 26.08 -23.15 -18.24
C LEU A 8 27.13 -24.27 -18.38
N GLN A 9 28.31 -24.09 -17.80
CA GLN A 9 29.41 -25.03 -17.88
C GLN A 9 29.32 -26.17 -16.84
N TYR A 10 28.90 -25.85 -15.61
CA TYR A 10 28.98 -26.78 -14.47
C TYR A 10 27.62 -27.18 -13.89
N GLY A 11 26.52 -26.67 -14.45
CA GLY A 11 25.17 -26.94 -13.97
C GLY A 11 24.69 -25.94 -12.92
N ARG A 12 23.53 -26.23 -12.34
CA ARG A 12 22.80 -25.31 -11.46
C ARG A 12 23.18 -25.56 -9.99
N VAL A 13 23.23 -24.47 -9.24
CA VAL A 13 23.37 -24.42 -7.77
C VAL A 13 22.22 -23.59 -7.16
N PRO A 14 21.92 -23.70 -5.85
CA PRO A 14 20.84 -22.96 -5.17
C PRO A 14 20.76 -21.44 -5.48
N VAL A 15 21.90 -20.78 -5.66
CA VAL A 15 21.99 -19.33 -5.94
C VAL A 15 21.88 -18.96 -7.42
N THR A 16 21.70 -19.94 -8.30
CA THR A 16 21.61 -19.74 -9.77
C THR A 16 20.56 -18.74 -10.20
N PRO A 17 19.35 -18.66 -9.59
CA PRO A 17 18.35 -17.67 -10.01
C PRO A 17 18.89 -16.23 -9.99
N ILE A 18 19.60 -15.84 -8.93
CA ILE A 18 20.13 -14.48 -8.74
C ILE A 18 21.10 -14.09 -9.87
N ALA A 19 21.91 -15.04 -10.37
CA ALA A 19 22.82 -14.80 -11.48
C ALA A 19 22.08 -14.39 -12.78
N PHE A 20 20.94 -15.01 -13.06
CA PHE A 20 20.10 -14.65 -14.21
C PHE A 20 19.35 -13.33 -13.98
N GLY A 21 19.03 -12.99 -12.73
CA GLY A 21 18.49 -11.68 -12.34
C GLY A 21 19.44 -10.53 -12.66
N GLY A 22 20.69 -10.63 -12.21
CA GLY A 22 21.73 -9.65 -12.55
C GLY A 22 21.94 -9.52 -14.06
N TYR A 23 21.85 -10.62 -14.81
CA TYR A 23 21.92 -10.58 -16.28
C TYR A 23 20.72 -9.88 -16.90
N GLY A 24 19.51 -10.12 -16.38
CA GLY A 24 18.30 -9.39 -16.76
C GLY A 24 18.46 -7.88 -16.56
N GLN A 25 18.95 -7.44 -15.40
CA GLN A 25 19.21 -6.02 -15.12
C GLN A 25 20.24 -5.40 -16.07
N LEU A 26 21.33 -6.12 -16.37
CA LEU A 26 22.31 -5.67 -17.36
C LEU A 26 21.66 -5.51 -18.75
N LEU A 27 20.77 -6.42 -19.14
CA LEU A 27 20.02 -6.31 -20.39
C LEU A 27 19.07 -5.11 -20.39
N VAL A 28 18.45 -4.76 -19.26
CA VAL A 28 17.68 -3.50 -19.11
C VAL A 28 18.59 -2.30 -19.35
N ALA A 29 19.76 -2.23 -18.71
CA ALA A 29 20.72 -1.14 -18.92
C ALA A 29 21.19 -1.03 -20.38
N LEU A 30 21.31 -2.15 -21.09
CA LEU A 30 21.63 -2.21 -22.52
C LEU A 30 20.41 -2.00 -23.45
N ASN A 31 19.26 -1.59 -22.90
CA ASN A 31 18.00 -1.37 -23.61
C ASN A 31 17.42 -2.63 -24.31
N ARG A 32 17.76 -3.83 -23.85
CA ARG A 32 17.30 -5.13 -24.38
C ARG A 32 16.15 -5.71 -23.54
N HIS A 33 15.10 -4.92 -23.33
CA HIS A 33 13.98 -5.22 -22.42
C HIS A 33 13.26 -6.54 -22.71
N GLU A 34 13.07 -6.92 -23.98
CA GLU A 34 12.45 -8.20 -24.35
C GLU A 34 13.29 -9.39 -23.84
N SER A 35 14.60 -9.32 -24.02
CA SER A 35 15.51 -10.35 -23.51
C SER A 35 15.55 -10.31 -21.98
N ALA A 36 15.60 -9.13 -21.38
CA ALA A 36 15.56 -8.97 -19.93
C ALA A 36 14.32 -9.64 -19.32
N PHE A 37 13.14 -9.44 -19.90
CA PHE A 37 11.90 -10.05 -19.44
C PHE A 37 11.95 -11.58 -19.52
N ARG A 38 12.43 -12.15 -20.64
CA ARG A 38 12.60 -13.61 -20.79
C ARG A 38 13.57 -14.20 -19.76
N TYR A 39 14.68 -13.51 -19.49
CA TYR A 39 15.64 -13.93 -18.46
C TYR A 39 15.09 -13.75 -17.04
N GLY A 40 14.29 -12.72 -16.79
CA GLY A 40 13.57 -12.54 -15.54
C GLY A 40 12.57 -13.67 -15.27
N GLN A 41 11.78 -14.07 -16.28
CA GLN A 41 10.87 -15.23 -16.17
C GLN A 41 11.63 -16.54 -16.00
N LEU A 42 12.80 -16.70 -16.62
CA LEU A 42 13.66 -17.85 -16.39
C LEU A 42 14.16 -17.87 -14.93
N MET A 43 14.63 -16.73 -14.41
CA MET A 43 15.04 -16.60 -13.01
C MET A 43 13.91 -17.00 -12.06
N MET A 44 12.70 -16.45 -12.24
CA MET A 44 11.56 -16.78 -11.38
C MET A 44 11.25 -18.28 -11.39
N ARG A 45 11.23 -18.92 -12.58
CA ARG A 45 11.03 -20.38 -12.69
C ARG A 45 12.16 -21.20 -12.05
N LEU A 46 13.40 -20.71 -12.10
CA LEU A 46 14.51 -21.39 -11.43
C LEU A 46 14.38 -21.27 -9.91
N ALA A 47 13.88 -20.14 -9.41
CA ALA A 47 13.65 -19.92 -7.98
C ALA A 47 12.50 -20.77 -7.41
N GLU A 48 11.58 -21.26 -8.25
CA GLU A 48 10.52 -22.20 -7.81
C GLU A 48 11.09 -23.54 -7.32
N ASN A 49 12.30 -23.93 -7.74
CA ASN A 49 12.93 -25.17 -7.29
C ASN A 49 13.11 -25.17 -5.75
N PRO A 50 12.72 -26.25 -5.03
CA PRO A 50 12.93 -26.35 -3.58
C PRO A 50 14.36 -26.06 -3.12
N GLU A 51 15.37 -26.48 -3.89
CA GLU A 51 16.78 -26.24 -3.56
C GLU A 51 17.17 -24.75 -3.63
N SER A 52 16.35 -23.91 -4.27
CA SER A 52 16.61 -22.48 -4.47
C SER A 52 15.68 -21.58 -3.64
N GLN A 53 15.08 -22.11 -2.56
CA GLN A 53 14.14 -21.35 -1.72
C GLN A 53 14.73 -20.03 -1.20
N MET A 54 15.98 -20.04 -0.73
CA MET A 54 16.69 -18.84 -0.26
C MET A 54 16.92 -17.79 -1.35
N ALA A 55 16.86 -18.15 -2.63
CA ALA A 55 17.04 -17.20 -3.74
C ALA A 55 15.72 -16.54 -4.19
N ARG A 56 14.56 -16.98 -3.67
CA ARG A 56 13.25 -16.49 -4.11
C ARG A 56 13.02 -15.00 -3.81
N PRO A 57 13.29 -14.48 -2.60
CA PRO A 57 13.11 -13.05 -2.32
C PRO A 57 13.95 -12.15 -3.24
N GLY A 58 15.24 -12.47 -3.38
CA GLY A 58 16.13 -11.73 -4.27
C GLY A 58 15.74 -11.81 -5.75
N ALA A 59 15.24 -12.96 -6.20
CA ALA A 59 14.68 -13.10 -7.55
C ALA A 59 13.43 -12.24 -7.73
N ALA A 60 12.50 -12.24 -6.77
CA ALA A 60 11.30 -11.43 -6.81
C ALA A 60 11.64 -9.93 -6.85
N PHE A 61 12.54 -9.46 -5.98
CA PHE A 61 12.99 -8.07 -5.98
C PHE A 61 13.59 -7.67 -7.33
N ALA A 62 14.54 -8.46 -7.85
CA ALA A 62 15.20 -8.17 -9.12
C ALA A 62 14.20 -8.14 -10.29
N PHE A 63 13.23 -9.05 -10.31
CA PHE A 63 12.24 -9.14 -11.38
C PHE A 63 11.23 -8.01 -11.32
N TYR A 64 10.56 -7.85 -10.18
CA TYR A 64 9.43 -6.95 -10.05
C TYR A 64 9.84 -5.48 -10.03
N ASN A 65 10.99 -5.14 -9.43
CA ASN A 65 11.46 -3.75 -9.37
C ASN A 65 12.10 -3.27 -10.69
N PHE A 66 12.87 -4.13 -11.38
CA PHE A 66 13.72 -3.69 -12.51
C PHE A 66 13.26 -4.18 -13.89
N ILE A 67 12.49 -5.27 -13.97
CA ILE A 67 12.24 -5.97 -15.24
C ILE A 67 10.76 -5.97 -15.61
N PHE A 68 9.87 -6.19 -14.64
CA PHE A 68 8.46 -6.50 -14.87
C PHE A 68 7.68 -5.35 -15.54
N HIS A 69 7.87 -4.12 -15.06
CA HIS A 69 7.14 -2.92 -15.50
C HIS A 69 7.39 -2.53 -16.97
N TRP A 70 8.43 -3.08 -17.61
CA TRP A 70 8.68 -2.87 -19.04
C TRP A 70 7.68 -3.61 -19.93
N LYS A 71 6.90 -4.56 -19.40
CA LYS A 71 5.97 -5.41 -20.17
C LYS A 71 4.60 -5.58 -19.54
N ARG A 72 4.46 -5.22 -18.28
CA ARG A 72 3.22 -5.32 -17.50
C ARG A 72 3.00 -4.02 -16.73
N PRO A 73 1.76 -3.70 -16.35
CA PRO A 73 1.48 -2.62 -15.42
C PRO A 73 2.32 -2.76 -14.14
N ALA A 74 2.96 -1.67 -13.69
CA ALA A 74 3.79 -1.69 -12.49
C ALA A 74 2.99 -2.08 -11.23
N SER A 75 1.70 -1.73 -11.16
CA SER A 75 0.79 -2.09 -10.08
C SER A 75 0.63 -3.62 -9.90
N ASP A 76 0.70 -4.39 -11.00
CA ASP A 76 0.55 -5.85 -10.95
C ASP A 76 1.74 -6.53 -10.22
N ALA A 77 2.80 -5.77 -9.90
CA ALA A 77 3.92 -6.24 -9.10
C ALA A 77 3.66 -6.19 -7.59
N ILE A 78 2.69 -5.42 -7.10
CA ILE A 78 2.50 -5.18 -5.65
C ILE A 78 2.18 -6.48 -4.92
N VAL A 79 1.15 -7.21 -5.33
CA VAL A 79 0.72 -8.46 -4.70
C VAL A 79 1.85 -9.51 -4.66
N PRO A 80 2.53 -9.83 -5.78
CA PRO A 80 3.61 -10.81 -5.72
C PRO A 80 4.85 -10.29 -4.96
N MET A 81 5.07 -8.98 -4.86
CA MET A 81 6.13 -8.42 -4.00
C MET A 81 5.81 -8.58 -2.52
N ARG A 82 4.54 -8.40 -2.11
CA ARG A 82 4.09 -8.68 -0.73
C ARG A 82 4.28 -10.16 -0.37
N ALA A 83 3.84 -11.07 -1.25
CA ALA A 83 4.04 -12.49 -1.02
C ALA A 83 5.54 -12.88 -0.91
N ALA A 84 6.40 -12.22 -1.70
CA ALA A 84 7.85 -12.42 -1.60
C ALA A 84 8.44 -11.80 -0.32
N PHE A 85 7.89 -10.68 0.16
CA PHE A 85 8.26 -10.06 1.43
C PHE A 85 7.93 -11.00 2.60
N ASP A 86 6.71 -11.54 2.64
CA ASP A 86 6.29 -12.47 3.70
C ASP A 86 7.16 -13.73 3.71
N GLU A 87 7.47 -14.28 2.53
CA GLU A 87 8.40 -15.40 2.41
C GLU A 87 9.80 -15.04 2.90
N ALA A 88 10.30 -13.84 2.58
CA ALA A 88 11.60 -13.35 3.05
C ALA A 88 11.65 -13.28 4.58
N MET A 89 10.62 -12.68 5.20
CA MET A 89 10.51 -12.60 6.66
C MET A 89 10.42 -13.99 7.29
N ARG A 90 9.65 -14.91 6.70
CA ARG A 90 9.48 -16.28 7.18
C ARG A 90 10.78 -17.10 7.17
N ILE A 91 11.68 -16.84 6.22
CA ILE A 91 12.98 -17.54 6.11
C ILE A 91 14.14 -16.75 6.75
N GLY A 92 13.86 -15.62 7.41
CA GLY A 92 14.86 -14.77 8.06
C GLY A 92 15.71 -13.92 7.12
N ASP A 93 15.32 -13.77 5.85
CA ASP A 93 15.98 -12.93 4.86
C ASP A 93 15.52 -11.47 4.98
N HIS A 94 15.95 -10.82 6.07
CA HIS A 94 15.58 -9.45 6.40
C HIS A 94 16.13 -8.44 5.37
N GLU A 95 17.27 -8.75 4.72
CA GLU A 95 17.87 -7.88 3.70
C GLU A 95 16.95 -7.77 2.49
N TYR A 96 16.56 -8.89 1.87
CA TYR A 96 15.64 -8.84 0.73
C TYR A 96 14.21 -8.50 1.12
N GLY A 97 13.77 -8.81 2.35
CA GLY A 97 12.54 -8.28 2.91
C GLY A 97 12.53 -6.75 2.87
N ALA A 98 13.57 -6.10 3.35
CA ALA A 98 13.66 -4.65 3.34
C ALA A 98 13.72 -4.05 1.92
N TYR A 99 14.45 -4.68 0.99
CA TYR A 99 14.45 -4.27 -0.41
C TYR A 99 13.07 -4.38 -1.06
N LEU A 100 12.32 -5.45 -0.77
CA LEU A 100 10.97 -5.66 -1.28
C LEU A 100 10.01 -4.62 -0.73
N ALA A 101 10.05 -4.34 0.58
CA ALA A 101 9.21 -3.31 1.21
C ALA A 101 9.48 -1.91 0.61
N ALA A 102 10.75 -1.52 0.49
CA ALA A 102 11.12 -0.23 -0.09
C ALA A 102 10.67 -0.10 -1.56
N ALA A 103 10.83 -1.16 -2.35
CA ALA A 103 10.42 -1.15 -3.76
C ALA A 103 8.90 -1.22 -3.94
N GLU A 104 8.18 -1.97 -3.09
CA GLU A 104 6.71 -1.98 -3.04
C GLU A 104 6.18 -0.57 -2.76
N LEU A 105 6.64 0.07 -1.69
CA LEU A 105 6.23 1.44 -1.33
C LEU A 105 6.55 2.43 -2.45
N ALA A 106 7.72 2.32 -3.07
CA ALA A 106 8.08 3.17 -4.20
C ALA A 106 7.14 2.99 -5.39
N ILE A 107 6.67 1.76 -5.67
CA ILE A 107 5.65 1.52 -6.70
C ILE A 107 4.32 2.13 -6.27
N LEU A 108 3.85 1.87 -5.04
CA LEU A 108 2.59 2.42 -4.51
C LEU A 108 2.53 3.95 -4.62
N SER A 109 3.60 4.63 -4.20
CA SER A 109 3.73 6.09 -4.32
C SER A 109 3.69 6.58 -5.77
N ASN A 110 4.06 5.75 -6.73
CA ASN A 110 4.04 6.06 -8.16
C ASN A 110 2.74 5.60 -8.87
N THR A 111 1.95 4.71 -8.26
CA THR A 111 0.77 4.07 -8.90
C THR A 111 -0.57 4.57 -8.37
N SER A 112 -0.67 5.81 -7.91
CA SER A 112 -1.97 6.44 -7.57
C SER A 112 -2.73 5.78 -6.42
N THR A 113 -2.02 5.08 -5.55
CA THR A 113 -2.54 4.50 -4.33
C THR A 113 -2.97 5.61 -3.36
N PRO A 114 -4.14 5.50 -2.68
CA PRO A 114 -4.51 6.41 -1.60
C PRO A 114 -3.41 6.53 -0.55
N LEU A 115 -3.15 7.74 -0.07
CA LEU A 115 -2.05 7.98 0.86
C LEU A 115 -2.19 7.17 2.16
N GLU A 116 -3.41 6.92 2.62
CA GLU A 116 -3.69 6.10 3.82
C GLU A 116 -3.16 4.67 3.68
N VAL A 117 -3.34 4.06 2.51
CA VAL A 117 -2.81 2.72 2.23
C VAL A 117 -1.27 2.74 2.25
N ILE A 118 -0.65 3.82 1.74
CA ILE A 118 0.81 3.98 1.80
C ILE A 118 1.26 4.16 3.25
N GLU A 119 0.58 4.97 4.04
CA GLU A 119 0.89 5.21 5.45
C GLU A 119 0.77 3.92 6.26
N THR A 120 -0.37 3.23 6.18
CA THR A 120 -0.62 1.98 6.91
C THR A 120 0.43 0.95 6.54
N ARG A 121 0.65 0.73 5.24
CA ARG A 121 1.64 -0.24 4.77
C ARG A 121 3.06 0.12 5.19
N SER A 122 3.42 1.40 5.11
CA SER A 122 4.76 1.84 5.50
C SER A 122 4.99 1.74 7.00
N ALA A 123 3.98 2.02 7.83
CA ALA A 123 4.04 1.81 9.27
C ALA A 123 4.22 0.33 9.63
N GLU A 124 3.46 -0.57 9.00
CA GLU A 124 3.59 -2.03 9.20
C GLU A 124 5.01 -2.54 8.92
N VAL A 125 5.60 -2.13 7.79
CA VAL A 125 6.92 -2.64 7.40
C VAL A 125 8.08 -1.92 8.09
N ALA A 126 7.89 -0.68 8.56
CA ALA A 126 8.95 0.14 9.14
C ALA A 126 9.61 -0.55 10.35
N ASP A 127 8.82 -1.17 11.22
CA ASP A 127 9.37 -1.85 12.40
C ASP A 127 10.07 -3.15 12.02
N LEU A 128 9.51 -3.91 11.08
CA LEU A 128 10.05 -5.17 10.60
C LEU A 128 11.42 -5.03 9.91
N VAL A 129 11.68 -3.88 9.29
CA VAL A 129 12.90 -3.64 8.49
C VAL A 129 13.85 -2.64 9.14
N ARG A 130 13.58 -2.21 10.39
CA ARG A 130 14.34 -1.16 11.10
C ARG A 130 15.85 -1.40 11.14
N ASN A 131 16.27 -2.65 11.28
CA ASN A 131 17.68 -3.05 11.33
C ASN A 131 18.38 -2.98 9.96
N GLN A 132 17.63 -2.83 8.87
CA GLN A 132 18.15 -2.61 7.52
C GLN A 132 18.13 -1.11 7.20
N HIS A 133 19.02 -0.37 7.87
CA HIS A 133 18.97 1.10 7.97
C HIS A 133 18.73 1.83 6.63
N LYS A 134 19.35 1.39 5.53
CA LYS A 134 19.20 2.06 4.23
C LYS A 134 17.81 1.90 3.61
N GLN A 135 17.28 0.69 3.62
CA GLN A 135 15.96 0.37 3.08
C GLN A 135 14.87 0.94 3.98
N TRP A 136 15.07 0.85 5.30
CA TRP A 136 14.21 1.50 6.28
C TRP A 136 14.10 3.01 6.04
N GLU A 137 15.22 3.70 5.79
CA GLU A 137 15.22 5.13 5.45
C GLU A 137 14.43 5.44 4.17
N ILE A 138 14.44 4.56 3.17
CA ILE A 138 13.64 4.73 1.96
C ILE A 138 12.15 4.57 2.27
N CYS A 139 11.77 3.56 3.06
CA CYS A 139 10.39 3.38 3.51
C CYS A 139 9.90 4.62 4.28
N GLU A 140 10.69 5.10 5.23
CA GLU A 140 10.37 6.29 6.02
C GLU A 140 10.35 7.57 5.17
N ALA A 141 11.20 7.70 4.14
CA ALA A 141 11.16 8.83 3.22
C ALA A 141 9.82 8.91 2.45
N LEU A 142 9.32 7.76 1.99
CA LEU A 142 8.06 7.66 1.27
C LEU A 142 6.86 7.90 2.20
N ARG A 143 6.93 7.36 3.44
CA ARG A 143 5.95 7.66 4.50
C ARG A 143 5.93 9.14 4.85
N GLN A 144 7.09 9.77 4.94
CA GLN A 144 7.22 11.21 5.19
C GLN A 144 6.52 12.02 4.09
N VAL A 145 6.72 11.66 2.81
CA VAL A 145 6.01 12.30 1.69
C VAL A 145 4.49 12.13 1.82
N ALA A 146 4.00 10.95 2.25
CA ALA A 146 2.58 10.75 2.49
C ALA A 146 2.06 11.70 3.58
N HIS A 147 2.74 11.80 4.73
CA HIS A 147 2.39 12.73 5.80
C HIS A 147 2.37 14.20 5.33
N ASN A 148 3.30 14.58 4.45
CA ASN A 148 3.35 15.92 3.87
C ASN A 148 2.12 16.21 2.99
N PHE A 149 1.65 15.24 2.19
CA PHE A 149 0.45 15.44 1.37
C PHE A 149 -0.86 15.30 2.15
N MET A 150 -0.89 14.48 3.20
CA MET A 150 -2.02 14.36 4.13
C MET A 150 -2.22 15.59 5.02
N GLY A 151 -1.27 16.53 5.05
CA GLY A 151 -1.33 17.70 5.93
C GLY A 151 -0.99 17.39 7.39
N TRP A 152 -0.39 16.24 7.67
CA TRP A 152 0.07 15.88 9.02
C TRP A 152 1.39 16.56 9.36
N ASN A 153 2.17 16.95 8.35
CA ASN A 153 3.37 17.75 8.55
C ASN A 153 3.01 19.25 8.62
N PRO A 154 3.38 19.97 9.71
CA PRO A 154 3.16 21.41 9.82
C PRO A 154 3.79 22.22 8.67
N ASP A 155 4.92 21.75 8.13
CA ASP A 155 5.50 22.29 6.90
C ASP A 155 5.50 21.22 5.80
N PRO A 156 4.56 21.27 4.83
CA PRO A 156 4.46 20.27 3.78
C PRO A 156 5.66 20.29 2.81
N MET A 157 6.55 21.28 2.89
CA MET A 157 7.75 21.37 2.07
C MET A 157 9.00 20.81 2.75
N VAL A 158 8.94 20.38 4.01
CA VAL A 158 10.07 19.81 4.74
C VAL A 158 9.98 18.29 4.79
N LEU A 159 11.03 17.58 4.37
CA LEU A 159 11.09 16.12 4.49
C LEU A 159 11.65 15.72 5.85
N GLY A 160 10.81 15.84 6.87
CA GLY A 160 11.08 15.30 8.20
C GLY A 160 10.12 15.79 9.27
N GLY A 161 10.26 15.23 10.47
CA GLY A 161 9.58 15.70 11.68
C GLY A 161 8.34 14.91 12.11
N THR A 162 7.76 14.09 11.23
CA THR A 162 6.58 13.26 11.56
C THR A 162 6.82 11.76 11.38
N THR A 163 8.00 11.38 10.90
CA THR A 163 8.45 10.00 10.70
C THR A 163 9.88 9.84 11.21
N GLY A 164 10.45 8.64 11.08
CA GLY A 164 11.87 8.36 11.30
C GLY A 164 12.80 8.98 10.25
N TYR A 165 12.26 9.59 9.18
CA TYR A 165 13.05 10.28 8.17
C TYR A 165 13.29 11.75 8.54
N ASP A 166 14.54 12.21 8.41
CA ASP A 166 14.90 13.62 8.50
C ASP A 166 15.97 13.97 7.46
N GLU A 167 15.61 14.79 6.46
CA GLU A 167 16.52 15.20 5.40
C GLU A 167 17.77 15.92 5.93
N ARG A 168 17.69 16.60 7.07
CA ARG A 168 18.81 17.35 7.68
C ARG A 168 19.88 16.42 8.26
N VAL A 169 19.52 15.18 8.56
CA VAL A 169 20.43 14.15 9.09
C VAL A 169 20.89 13.22 7.96
N ILE A 170 19.92 12.73 7.18
CA ILE A 170 20.15 11.67 6.19
C ILE A 170 20.94 12.19 4.99
N VAL A 171 20.61 13.37 4.46
CA VAL A 171 21.25 13.89 3.24
C VAL A 171 22.74 14.18 3.47
N PRO A 172 23.17 14.91 4.52
CA PRO A 172 24.60 15.14 4.74
C PRO A 172 25.39 13.85 4.97
N ARG A 173 24.79 12.82 5.58
CA ARG A 173 25.43 11.50 5.73
C ARG A 173 25.57 10.82 4.38
N ALA A 174 24.50 10.76 3.59
CA ALA A 174 24.51 10.15 2.26
C ALA A 174 25.51 10.82 1.31
N GLU A 175 25.68 12.15 1.40
CA GLU A 175 26.73 12.88 0.65
C GLU A 175 28.15 12.46 1.07
N ARG A 176 28.42 12.29 2.38
CA ARG A 176 29.73 11.84 2.88
C ARG A 176 30.05 10.40 2.48
N GLU A 177 29.03 9.54 2.46
CA GLU A 177 29.17 8.12 2.13
C GLU A 177 29.09 7.83 0.62
N ASN A 178 28.82 8.86 -0.19
CA ASN A 178 28.54 8.72 -1.62
C ASN A 178 27.41 7.71 -1.90
N ASP A 179 26.37 7.74 -1.05
CA ASP A 179 25.19 6.89 -1.19
C ASP A 179 24.25 7.44 -2.27
N VAL A 180 24.54 7.07 -3.51
CA VAL A 180 23.81 7.53 -4.69
C VAL A 180 22.33 7.13 -4.63
N VAL A 181 21.97 6.01 -4.01
CA VAL A 181 20.57 5.54 -3.95
C VAL A 181 19.77 6.45 -3.02
N SER A 182 20.24 6.64 -1.79
CA SER A 182 19.56 7.50 -0.81
C SER A 182 19.45 8.94 -1.29
N LEU A 183 20.49 9.49 -1.92
CA LEU A 183 20.47 10.82 -2.52
C LEU A 183 19.45 10.93 -3.66
N SER A 184 19.32 9.88 -4.47
CA SER A 184 18.37 9.88 -5.59
C SER A 184 16.92 9.79 -5.10
N VAL A 185 16.65 8.94 -4.12
CA VAL A 185 15.32 8.82 -3.50
C VAL A 185 14.93 10.14 -2.85
N HIS A 186 15.82 10.72 -2.03
CA HIS A 186 15.60 12.03 -1.42
C HIS A 186 15.24 13.10 -2.46
N ALA A 187 16.06 13.23 -3.50
CA ALA A 187 15.85 14.23 -4.54
C ALA A 187 14.56 13.96 -5.35
N ALA A 188 14.16 12.70 -5.55
CA ALA A 188 12.88 12.36 -6.17
C ALA A 188 11.69 12.75 -5.27
N CYS A 189 11.76 12.50 -3.96
CA CYS A 189 10.75 12.92 -2.99
C CYS A 189 10.61 14.44 -2.95
N ARG A 190 11.73 15.18 -2.86
CA ARG A 190 11.76 16.66 -2.93
C ARG A 190 11.12 17.18 -4.21
N LEU A 191 11.53 16.61 -5.35
CA LEU A 191 11.02 16.99 -6.65
C LEU A 191 9.50 16.75 -6.76
N GLY A 192 9.00 15.65 -6.19
CA GLY A 192 7.57 15.36 -6.12
C GLY A 192 6.79 16.40 -5.32
N LEU A 193 7.27 16.79 -4.14
CA LEU A 193 6.65 17.84 -3.32
C LEU A 193 6.67 19.19 -4.04
N GLU A 194 7.85 19.63 -4.49
CA GLU A 194 8.04 20.93 -5.15
C GLU A 194 7.17 21.07 -6.42
N CYS A 195 7.10 20.03 -7.26
CA CYS A 195 6.24 20.04 -8.43
C CYS A 195 4.75 20.07 -8.10
N ASN A 196 4.28 19.27 -7.13
CA ASN A 196 2.86 19.25 -6.76
C ASN A 196 2.42 20.55 -6.09
N PHE A 197 3.32 21.17 -5.33
CA PHE A 197 3.03 22.43 -4.65
C PHE A 197 3.31 23.69 -5.48
N GLY A 198 3.73 23.52 -6.75
CA GLY A 198 3.88 24.60 -7.72
C GLY A 198 5.19 25.40 -7.62
N ASP A 199 6.13 25.02 -6.75
CA ASP A 199 7.47 25.64 -6.69
C ASP A 199 8.37 25.08 -7.79
N PHE A 200 8.06 25.44 -9.03
CA PHE A 200 8.78 24.94 -10.20
C PHE A 200 10.22 25.44 -10.27
N GLU A 201 10.55 26.55 -9.60
CA GLU A 201 11.92 27.08 -9.56
C GLU A 201 12.80 26.23 -8.63
N ALA A 202 12.32 25.90 -7.43
CA ALA A 202 12.99 24.93 -6.55
C ALA A 202 13.08 23.56 -7.21
N ALA A 203 11.97 23.06 -7.78
CA ALA A 203 11.93 21.80 -8.50
C ALA A 203 12.96 21.73 -9.64
N ALA A 204 13.17 22.83 -10.38
CA ALA A 204 14.16 22.88 -11.44
C ALA A 204 15.61 22.82 -10.90
N ARG A 205 15.87 23.40 -9.73
CA ARG A 205 17.16 23.26 -9.02
C ARG A 205 17.36 21.83 -8.51
N THR A 206 16.37 21.23 -7.86
CA THR A 206 16.39 19.85 -7.38
C THR A 206 16.63 18.87 -8.52
N SER A 207 15.93 19.04 -9.65
CA SER A 207 16.15 18.29 -10.89
C SER A 207 17.61 18.39 -11.41
N LYS A 208 18.23 19.58 -11.38
CA LYS A 208 19.66 19.75 -11.71
C LYS A 208 20.58 19.05 -10.72
N ARG A 209 20.27 19.05 -9.43
CA ARG A 209 21.04 18.34 -8.40
C ARG A 209 20.89 16.83 -8.50
N LEU A 210 19.76 16.33 -9.02
CA LEU A 210 19.51 14.91 -9.21
C LEU A 210 20.31 14.33 -10.39
N ASP A 211 20.65 15.12 -11.42
CA ASP A 211 21.32 14.66 -12.65
C ASP A 211 22.55 13.73 -12.41
N PRO A 212 23.48 14.02 -11.47
CA PRO A 212 24.61 13.14 -11.17
C PRO A 212 24.21 11.82 -10.49
N TYR A 213 23.09 11.82 -9.77
CA TYR A 213 22.65 10.70 -8.96
C TYR A 213 21.64 9.79 -9.67
N MET A 214 21.06 10.22 -10.80
CA MET A 214 20.06 9.48 -11.58
C MET A 214 20.37 8.00 -11.83
N ALA A 215 21.64 7.59 -11.81
CA ALA A 215 22.04 6.19 -11.84
C ALA A 215 21.44 5.34 -10.70
N GLY A 216 21.22 5.91 -9.51
CA GLY A 216 20.66 5.22 -8.34
C GLY A 216 19.19 4.79 -8.50
N LEU A 217 18.46 5.41 -9.43
CA LEU A 217 17.09 5.01 -9.78
C LEU A 217 17.02 4.22 -11.09
N GLN A 218 18.13 4.13 -11.83
CA GLN A 218 18.10 3.63 -13.20
C GLN A 218 17.49 2.23 -13.28
N GLY A 219 16.49 2.08 -14.15
CA GLY A 219 15.79 0.81 -14.37
C GLY A 219 14.55 0.60 -13.49
N THR A 220 14.28 1.48 -12.52
CA THR A 220 13.04 1.44 -11.72
C THR A 220 11.95 2.33 -12.32
N THR A 221 10.71 2.19 -11.84
CA THR A 221 9.61 3.10 -12.19
C THR A 221 9.86 4.52 -11.69
N GLY A 222 10.50 4.68 -10.53
CA GLY A 222 10.86 5.98 -9.94
C GLY A 222 11.76 6.83 -10.85
N TYR A 223 12.63 6.21 -11.65
CA TYR A 223 13.44 6.91 -12.66
C TYR A 223 12.56 7.68 -13.65
N SER A 224 11.50 7.04 -14.15
CA SER A 224 10.61 7.66 -15.13
C SER A 224 9.83 8.83 -14.52
N VAL A 225 9.39 8.69 -13.27
CA VAL A 225 8.66 9.75 -12.54
C VAL A 225 9.57 10.95 -12.30
N ALA A 226 10.82 10.72 -11.86
CA ALA A 226 11.80 11.79 -11.68
C ALA A 226 12.12 12.52 -12.99
N LEU A 227 12.24 11.80 -14.11
CA LEU A 227 12.44 12.41 -15.42
C LEU A 227 11.25 13.27 -15.86
N VAL A 228 10.03 12.79 -15.61
CA VAL A 228 8.79 13.51 -15.96
C VAL A 228 8.69 14.79 -15.13
N MET A 229 8.71 14.68 -13.80
CA MET A 229 8.63 15.83 -12.90
C MET A 229 9.76 16.83 -13.16
N GLY A 230 10.98 16.35 -13.36
CA GLY A 230 12.13 17.19 -13.67
C GLY A 230 12.02 17.92 -15.00
N SER A 231 11.33 17.34 -15.98
CA SER A 231 11.06 17.97 -17.27
C SER A 231 10.00 19.05 -17.14
N ILE A 232 8.91 18.77 -16.41
CA ILE A 232 7.85 19.74 -16.12
C ILE A 232 8.42 20.94 -15.38
N ALA A 233 9.16 20.71 -14.28
CA ALA A 233 9.80 21.76 -13.49
C ALA A 233 10.70 22.67 -14.35
N ARG A 234 11.57 22.07 -15.16
CA ARG A 234 12.49 22.84 -16.03
C ARG A 234 11.75 23.61 -17.13
N LEU A 235 10.69 23.03 -17.73
CA LEU A 235 9.88 23.71 -18.73
C LEU A 235 9.09 24.88 -18.15
N ARG A 236 8.54 24.72 -16.94
CA ARG A 236 7.76 25.77 -16.27
C ARG A 236 8.63 26.88 -15.67
N SER A 237 9.88 26.56 -15.28
CA SER A 237 10.83 27.54 -14.73
C SER A 237 11.62 28.29 -15.81
N ASP A 238 12.25 27.58 -16.75
CA ASP A 238 13.09 28.18 -17.80
C ASP A 238 13.03 27.34 -19.10
N PRO A 239 11.95 27.51 -19.91
CA PRO A 239 11.74 26.74 -21.12
C PRO A 239 12.73 27.07 -22.24
N LYS A 240 13.35 28.26 -22.21
CA LYS A 240 14.19 28.75 -23.31
C LYS A 240 15.63 28.28 -23.18
N SER A 241 16.11 27.97 -21.98
CA SER A 241 17.48 27.50 -21.73
C SER A 241 17.86 26.26 -22.52
N SER A 242 19.13 26.24 -22.96
CA SER A 242 19.68 25.10 -23.69
C SER A 242 19.74 23.84 -22.84
N SER A 243 19.97 23.96 -21.52
CA SER A 243 20.01 22.80 -20.62
C SER A 243 18.63 22.15 -20.51
N THR A 244 17.58 22.96 -20.37
CA THR A 244 16.19 22.51 -20.34
C THR A 244 15.83 21.77 -21.63
N LYS A 245 16.09 22.39 -22.79
CA LYS A 245 15.81 21.78 -24.09
C LYS A 245 16.55 20.45 -24.29
N LYS A 246 17.82 20.35 -23.87
CA LYS A 246 18.61 19.11 -23.95
C LYS A 246 18.02 18.01 -23.07
N PHE A 247 17.69 18.33 -21.82
CA PHE A 247 17.11 17.38 -20.88
C PHE A 247 15.75 16.87 -21.35
N VAL A 248 14.81 17.77 -21.65
CA VAL A 248 13.46 17.41 -22.09
C VAL A 248 13.51 16.58 -23.37
N LYS A 249 14.38 16.93 -24.33
CA LYS A 249 14.54 16.14 -25.57
C LYS A 249 15.05 14.73 -25.32
N ARG A 250 15.93 14.54 -24.32
CA ARG A 250 16.40 13.21 -23.91
C ARG A 250 15.26 12.43 -23.25
N THR A 251 14.58 13.05 -22.29
CA THR A 251 13.44 12.45 -21.58
C THR A 251 12.34 12.02 -22.54
N ASP A 252 11.93 12.88 -23.48
CA ASP A 252 10.91 12.60 -24.50
C ASP A 252 11.26 11.33 -25.30
N ARG A 253 12.52 11.21 -25.76
CA ARG A 253 13.00 10.03 -26.48
C ARG A 253 13.06 8.76 -25.62
N GLU A 254 13.31 8.88 -24.33
CA GLU A 254 13.30 7.75 -23.39
C GLU A 254 11.86 7.29 -23.13
N LEU A 255 10.97 8.20 -22.74
CA LEU A 255 9.56 7.90 -22.49
C LEU A 255 8.84 7.38 -23.72
N GLU A 256 9.13 7.89 -24.93
CA GLU A 256 8.58 7.34 -26.17
C GLU A 256 8.98 5.89 -26.42
N ARG A 257 10.20 5.50 -26.02
CA ARG A 257 10.64 4.11 -26.10
C ARG A 257 9.94 3.27 -25.05
N TYR A 258 9.80 3.78 -23.83
CA TYR A 258 9.13 3.07 -22.73
C TYR A 258 7.64 2.86 -23.01
N ALA A 259 6.96 3.86 -23.57
CA ALA A 259 5.56 3.78 -23.99
C ALA A 259 5.31 2.74 -25.09
N LYS A 260 6.31 2.41 -25.92
CA LYS A 260 6.20 1.31 -26.89
C LYS A 260 6.34 -0.07 -26.24
N LEU A 261 7.03 -0.15 -25.10
CA LEU A 261 7.28 -1.40 -24.39
C LEU A 261 6.11 -1.74 -23.44
N SER A 262 5.66 -0.75 -22.67
CA SER A 262 4.49 -0.82 -21.78
C SER A 262 3.62 0.44 -21.97
N PRO A 263 2.69 0.42 -22.95
CA PRO A 263 1.78 1.54 -23.21
C PRO A 263 0.92 1.91 -22.00
N GLU A 264 0.52 0.92 -21.19
CA GLU A 264 -0.30 1.09 -20.00
C GLU A 264 0.44 1.85 -18.90
N THR A 265 1.75 1.59 -18.71
CA THR A 265 2.55 2.27 -17.68
C THR A 265 3.08 3.64 -18.12
N TYR A 266 3.54 3.77 -19.37
CA TYR A 266 4.30 4.96 -19.81
C TYR A 266 3.63 5.79 -20.90
N GLY A 267 2.54 5.32 -21.50
CA GLY A 267 1.84 6.03 -22.57
C GLY A 267 1.37 7.42 -22.13
N GLY A 268 0.73 7.48 -20.96
CA GLY A 268 0.21 8.71 -20.40
C GLY A 268 1.28 9.72 -20.01
N THR A 269 2.37 9.28 -19.37
CA THR A 269 3.49 10.17 -19.01
C THR A 269 4.24 10.68 -20.24
N SER A 270 4.33 9.90 -21.32
CA SER A 270 4.83 10.38 -22.61
C SER A 270 3.93 11.48 -23.20
N ALA A 271 2.60 11.31 -23.16
CA ALA A 271 1.65 12.32 -23.62
C ALA A 271 1.76 13.62 -22.78
N LEU A 272 1.89 13.49 -21.46
CA LEU A 272 2.02 14.62 -20.54
C LEU A 272 3.25 15.49 -20.85
N ILE A 273 4.43 14.89 -21.06
CA ILE A 273 5.65 15.66 -21.40
C ILE A 273 5.53 16.35 -22.75
N LYS A 274 4.89 15.70 -23.73
CA LYS A 274 4.61 16.32 -25.03
C LYS A 274 3.66 17.51 -24.89
N ALA A 275 2.67 17.42 -24.00
CA ALA A 275 1.73 18.49 -23.72
C ALA A 275 2.45 19.71 -23.11
N GLU A 276 3.25 19.48 -22.07
CA GLU A 276 4.03 20.53 -21.38
C GLU A 276 5.02 21.22 -22.31
N ARG A 277 5.69 20.46 -23.17
CA ARG A 277 6.56 21.03 -24.20
C ARG A 277 5.78 21.84 -25.25
N ALA A 278 4.63 21.35 -25.70
CA ALA A 278 3.78 22.08 -26.64
C ALA A 278 3.27 23.39 -26.03
N MET A 279 2.93 23.38 -24.73
CA MET A 279 2.56 24.56 -23.97
C MET A 279 3.71 25.57 -23.90
N ALA A 280 4.91 25.12 -23.52
CA ALA A 280 6.11 25.95 -23.48
C ALA A 280 6.52 26.54 -24.85
N ASP A 281 6.21 25.83 -25.93
CA ASP A 281 6.42 26.26 -27.32
C ASP A 281 5.31 27.23 -27.83
N GLY A 282 4.27 27.52 -27.04
CA GLY A 282 3.13 28.34 -27.44
C GLY A 282 2.12 27.65 -28.38
N LYS A 283 2.20 26.32 -28.52
CA LYS A 283 1.32 25.51 -29.40
C LYS A 283 0.07 25.06 -28.64
N HIS A 284 -0.75 26.01 -28.22
CA HIS A 284 -1.83 25.80 -27.24
C HIS A 284 -2.84 24.71 -27.64
N GLN A 285 -3.33 24.70 -28.88
CA GLN A 285 -4.27 23.67 -29.37
C GLN A 285 -3.67 22.27 -29.29
N ARG A 286 -2.37 22.13 -29.59
CA ARG A 286 -1.68 20.85 -29.52
C ARG A 286 -1.47 20.42 -28.06
N ALA A 287 -1.12 21.36 -27.18
CA ALA A 287 -0.98 21.11 -25.75
C ALA A 287 -2.29 20.61 -25.14
N GLU A 288 -3.39 21.29 -25.42
CA GLU A 288 -4.74 20.93 -24.97
C GLU A 288 -5.12 19.50 -25.38
N ALA A 289 -4.96 19.16 -26.66
CA ALA A 289 -5.25 17.82 -27.17
C ALA A 289 -4.42 16.72 -26.47
N LEU A 290 -3.15 17.01 -26.16
CA LEU A 290 -2.24 16.08 -25.50
C LEU A 290 -2.53 15.93 -24.00
N PHE A 291 -2.90 17.00 -23.30
CA PHE A 291 -3.34 16.88 -21.91
C PHE A 291 -4.65 16.08 -21.81
N LEU A 292 -5.61 16.32 -22.71
CA LEU A 292 -6.85 15.52 -22.78
C LEU A 292 -6.57 14.05 -23.09
N GLU A 293 -5.56 13.76 -23.90
CA GLU A 293 -5.07 12.40 -24.13
C GLU A 293 -4.51 11.78 -22.83
N GLY A 294 -3.73 12.55 -22.07
CA GLY A 294 -3.24 12.16 -20.74
C GLY A 294 -4.37 11.85 -19.75
N ILE A 295 -5.41 12.69 -19.71
CA ILE A 295 -6.59 12.46 -18.86
C ILE A 295 -7.28 11.15 -19.26
N ARG A 296 -7.58 10.95 -20.56
CA ARG A 296 -8.22 9.72 -21.04
C ARG A 296 -7.38 8.47 -20.77
N HIS A 297 -6.05 8.58 -20.88
CA HIS A 297 -5.14 7.48 -20.56
C HIS A 297 -5.22 7.15 -19.07
N GLY A 298 -5.15 8.17 -18.22
CA GLY A 298 -5.29 8.02 -16.77
C GLY A 298 -6.64 7.44 -16.35
N ASP A 299 -7.74 7.86 -16.96
CA ASP A 299 -9.08 7.31 -16.71
C ASP A 299 -9.18 5.83 -17.15
N ARG A 300 -8.59 5.46 -18.29
CA ARG A 300 -8.61 4.08 -18.80
C ARG A 300 -7.78 3.11 -17.95
N HIS A 301 -6.68 3.58 -17.38
CA HIS A 301 -5.68 2.76 -16.71
C HIS A 301 -5.59 2.99 -15.19
N GLY A 302 -6.52 3.77 -14.61
CA GLY A 302 -6.60 3.99 -13.16
C GLY A 302 -5.44 4.80 -12.57
N ASN A 303 -4.80 5.69 -13.33
CA ASN A 303 -3.67 6.49 -12.84
C ASN A 303 -4.11 7.90 -12.40
N SER A 304 -4.53 8.03 -11.14
CA SER A 304 -4.92 9.29 -10.50
C SER A 304 -3.83 10.37 -10.54
N SER A 305 -2.56 10.04 -10.35
CA SER A 305 -1.46 11.01 -10.40
C SER A 305 -1.36 11.67 -11.78
N LEU A 306 -1.46 10.87 -12.84
CA LEU A 306 -1.49 11.36 -14.23
C LEU A 306 -2.76 12.17 -14.50
N ARG A 307 -3.93 11.69 -14.05
CA ARG A 307 -5.22 12.40 -14.13
C ARG A 307 -5.12 13.78 -13.52
N CYS A 308 -4.48 13.91 -12.36
CA CYS A 308 -4.25 15.18 -11.67
C CYS A 308 -3.24 16.05 -12.44
N SER A 309 -2.06 15.53 -12.76
CA SER A 309 -1.03 16.32 -13.45
C SER A 309 -1.48 16.84 -14.83
N ALA A 310 -2.25 16.04 -15.57
CA ALA A 310 -2.79 16.47 -16.86
C ALA A 310 -3.88 17.54 -16.72
N ARG A 311 -4.75 17.43 -15.70
CA ARG A 311 -5.74 18.47 -15.37
C ARG A 311 -5.07 19.75 -14.89
N ASP A 312 -4.06 19.66 -14.03
CA ASP A 312 -3.25 20.79 -13.57
C ASP A 312 -2.57 21.50 -14.75
N GLY A 313 -2.10 20.75 -15.76
CA GLY A 313 -1.58 21.29 -17.01
C GLY A 313 -2.62 22.01 -17.87
N ILE A 314 -3.83 21.46 -18.04
CA ILE A 314 -4.93 22.15 -18.75
C ILE A 314 -5.34 23.41 -18.01
N THR A 315 -5.48 23.35 -16.69
CA THR A 315 -5.80 24.49 -15.85
C THR A 315 -4.82 25.62 -16.09
N GLU A 316 -3.52 25.34 -16.05
CA GLU A 316 -2.49 26.37 -16.28
C GLU A 316 -2.50 26.89 -17.73
N LEU A 317 -2.73 26.03 -18.72
CA LEU A 317 -2.91 26.44 -20.12
C LEU A 317 -4.11 27.38 -20.30
N TYR A 318 -5.23 27.09 -19.64
CA TYR A 318 -6.45 27.88 -19.77
C TYR A 318 -6.34 29.21 -19.05
N ILE A 319 -5.79 29.23 -17.83
CA ILE A 319 -5.52 30.47 -17.08
C ILE A 319 -4.57 31.37 -17.87
N SER A 320 -3.44 30.83 -18.36
CA SER A 320 -2.48 31.62 -19.15
C SER A 320 -3.00 32.11 -20.50
N THR A 321 -4.11 31.56 -20.99
CA THR A 321 -4.79 31.99 -22.22
C THR A 321 -6.08 32.79 -21.98
N GLY A 322 -6.37 33.16 -20.73
CA GLY A 322 -7.56 33.95 -20.36
C GLY A 322 -8.89 33.20 -20.39
N ARG A 323 -8.85 31.86 -20.33
CA ARG A 323 -10.02 30.94 -20.38
C ARG A 323 -10.34 30.32 -19.02
N GLU A 324 -10.26 31.11 -17.95
CA GLU A 324 -10.39 30.62 -16.57
C GLU A 324 -11.73 29.93 -16.29
N GLU A 325 -12.84 30.44 -16.83
CA GLU A 325 -14.15 29.80 -16.66
C GLU A 325 -14.18 28.37 -17.21
N ALA A 326 -13.49 28.13 -18.33
CA ALA A 326 -13.37 26.79 -18.91
C ALA A 326 -12.46 25.87 -18.09
N ALA A 327 -11.61 26.41 -17.21
CA ALA A 327 -10.71 25.65 -16.35
C ALA A 327 -11.42 25.08 -15.12
N ARG A 328 -12.53 25.70 -14.67
CA ARG A 328 -13.24 25.33 -13.44
C ARG A 328 -13.56 23.84 -13.35
N GLY A 329 -14.11 23.25 -14.40
CA GLY A 329 -14.41 21.82 -14.43
C GLY A 329 -13.18 20.94 -14.23
N TYR A 330 -12.03 21.31 -14.82
CA TYR A 330 -10.78 20.56 -14.64
C TYR A 330 -10.20 20.72 -13.25
N ILE A 331 -10.30 21.92 -12.67
CA ILE A 331 -9.87 22.20 -11.30
C ILE A 331 -10.68 21.35 -10.31
N LEU A 332 -12.01 21.36 -10.43
CA LEU A 332 -12.91 20.61 -9.55
C LEU A 332 -12.66 19.11 -9.63
N GLU A 333 -12.55 18.56 -10.85
CA GLU A 333 -12.26 17.14 -11.03
C GLU A 333 -10.87 16.74 -10.51
N ALA A 334 -9.85 17.60 -10.67
CA ALA A 334 -8.54 17.35 -10.06
C ALA A 334 -8.62 17.37 -8.53
N ALA A 335 -9.39 18.31 -7.96
CA ALA A 335 -9.60 18.40 -6.52
C ALA A 335 -10.33 17.16 -5.97
N ARG A 336 -11.39 16.69 -6.63
CA ARG A 336 -12.11 15.45 -6.25
C ARG A 336 -11.20 14.22 -6.28
N VAL A 337 -10.41 14.06 -7.34
CA VAL A 337 -9.46 12.94 -7.42
C VAL A 337 -8.44 13.03 -6.29
N ARG A 338 -7.91 14.23 -6.00
CA ARG A 338 -6.95 14.45 -4.90
C ARG A 338 -7.56 14.22 -3.53
N ALA A 339 -8.83 14.56 -3.32
CA ALA A 339 -9.57 14.27 -2.10
C ALA A 339 -9.68 12.76 -1.88
N ALA A 340 -10.08 12.01 -2.92
CA ALA A 340 -10.22 10.55 -2.87
C ALA A 340 -8.90 9.81 -2.57
N ILE A 341 -7.74 10.41 -2.86
CA ILE A 341 -6.42 9.82 -2.54
C ILE A 341 -5.76 10.46 -1.30
N GLY A 342 -6.45 11.33 -0.57
CA GLY A 342 -5.98 11.89 0.71
C GLY A 342 -5.01 13.08 0.62
N HIS A 343 -4.91 13.76 -0.52
CA HIS A 343 -3.99 14.90 -0.74
C HIS A 343 -4.49 16.22 -0.09
N ARG A 344 -4.78 16.20 1.21
CA ARG A 344 -5.32 17.34 1.96
C ARG A 344 -4.49 18.62 1.86
N ALA A 345 -3.17 18.56 2.06
CA ALA A 345 -2.31 19.75 2.06
C ALA A 345 -2.27 20.45 0.69
N TYR A 346 -2.41 19.68 -0.40
CA TYR A 346 -2.58 20.26 -1.73
C TYR A 346 -3.92 20.99 -1.84
N LEU A 347 -5.01 20.38 -1.36
CA LEU A 347 -6.35 20.94 -1.46
C LEU A 347 -6.48 22.24 -0.66
N GLU A 348 -5.85 22.34 0.50
CA GLU A 348 -5.76 23.57 1.29
C GLU A 348 -5.19 24.72 0.44
N ARG A 349 -4.04 24.51 -0.22
CA ARG A 349 -3.45 25.50 -1.16
C ARG A 349 -4.29 25.75 -2.41
N ALA A 350 -4.96 24.71 -2.93
CA ALA A 350 -5.85 24.86 -4.08
C ALA A 350 -7.05 25.76 -3.74
N ILE A 351 -7.61 25.63 -2.53
CA ILE A 351 -8.69 26.48 -2.02
C ILE A 351 -8.21 27.91 -1.79
N GLU A 352 -6.98 28.12 -1.32
CA GLU A 352 -6.38 29.47 -1.24
C GLU A 352 -6.26 30.13 -2.63
N ARG A 353 -5.89 29.36 -3.66
CA ARG A 353 -5.81 29.86 -5.04
C ARG A 353 -7.18 30.04 -5.69
N PHE A 354 -8.15 29.17 -5.37
CA PHE A 354 -9.47 29.10 -5.98
C PHE A 354 -10.54 29.01 -4.89
N GLU A 355 -10.91 30.15 -4.30
CA GLU A 355 -11.78 30.22 -3.11
C GLU A 355 -13.12 29.49 -3.25
N TRP A 356 -13.68 29.44 -4.46
CA TRP A 356 -14.93 28.75 -4.76
C TRP A 356 -14.87 27.23 -4.52
N LEU A 357 -13.68 26.60 -4.52
CA LEU A 357 -13.52 25.19 -4.20
C LEU A 357 -13.91 24.84 -2.77
N ARG A 358 -13.89 25.82 -1.84
CA ARG A 358 -14.28 25.61 -0.44
C ARG A 358 -15.72 25.10 -0.30
N ASN A 359 -16.58 25.43 -1.26
CA ASN A 359 -17.98 24.98 -1.25
C ASN A 359 -18.19 23.61 -1.91
N GLU A 360 -17.16 23.10 -2.60
CA GLU A 360 -17.24 21.87 -3.41
C GLU A 360 -16.45 20.70 -2.81
N ILE A 361 -15.50 21.00 -1.93
CA ILE A 361 -14.59 20.03 -1.29
C ILE A 361 -14.64 20.24 0.22
N ASP A 362 -15.12 19.23 0.93
CA ASP A 362 -15.04 19.19 2.38
C ASP A 362 -13.66 18.66 2.81
N LEU A 363 -12.81 19.55 3.33
CA LEU A 363 -11.48 19.18 3.83
C LEU A 363 -11.53 18.30 5.08
N GLU A 364 -12.64 18.30 5.84
CA GLU A 364 -12.78 17.49 7.05
C GLU A 364 -13.01 16.01 6.76
N GLU A 365 -13.50 15.67 5.57
CA GLU A 365 -13.69 14.30 5.10
C GLU A 365 -12.44 13.75 4.41
N VAL A 366 -11.51 14.61 3.98
CA VAL A 366 -10.25 14.18 3.34
C VAL A 366 -9.30 13.59 4.38
N GLY A 367 -9.07 12.28 4.30
CA GLY A 367 -8.13 11.59 5.17
C GLY A 367 -8.72 11.10 6.50
N ARG A 368 -10.05 11.13 6.66
CA ARG A 368 -10.73 10.54 7.83
C ARG A 368 -10.87 9.04 7.60
N ARG A 369 -10.31 8.25 8.53
CA ARG A 369 -10.62 6.83 8.74
C ARG A 369 -12.14 6.60 8.59
N SER A 370 -12.52 5.78 7.62
CA SER A 370 -13.71 4.92 7.74
C SER A 370 -13.39 3.82 8.75
N VAL A 371 -13.37 4.16 10.05
CA VAL A 371 -13.24 3.16 11.12
C VAL A 371 -14.46 3.04 12.00
N ASP A 372 -15.47 3.89 11.82
CA ASP A 372 -16.78 3.68 12.45
C ASP A 372 -17.90 4.11 11.50
N ASP A 373 -17.92 3.57 10.28
CA ASP A 373 -19.12 3.64 9.46
C ASP A 373 -19.53 2.25 8.98
N ASP A 374 -20.23 1.53 9.87
CA ASP A 374 -21.10 0.40 9.51
C ASP A 374 -22.32 0.85 8.66
N GLY A 375 -22.32 2.07 8.12
CA GLY A 375 -23.43 2.65 7.35
C GLY A 375 -23.07 3.37 6.04
N ALA A 376 -21.80 3.69 5.77
CA ALA A 376 -21.41 4.30 4.48
C ALA A 376 -20.91 3.24 3.49
N PRO A 377 -21.49 3.18 2.28
CA PRO A 377 -21.05 2.26 1.26
C PRO A 377 -19.59 2.57 0.85
N GLY A 378 -18.68 1.61 1.01
CA GLY A 378 -17.31 1.72 0.49
C GLY A 378 -17.25 1.72 -1.04
N PRO A 379 -16.06 1.86 -1.68
CA PRO A 379 -15.91 1.88 -3.15
C PRO A 379 -16.54 0.66 -3.85
N ARG A 380 -16.54 -0.50 -3.16
CA ARG A 380 -17.24 -1.73 -3.56
C ARG A 380 -18.74 -1.51 -3.68
N ASP A 381 -19.33 -0.91 -2.66
CA ASP A 381 -20.77 -0.75 -2.50
C ASP A 381 -21.30 0.33 -3.45
N GLU A 382 -20.55 1.42 -3.67
CA GLU A 382 -20.86 2.42 -4.70
C GLU A 382 -20.89 1.84 -6.12
N LEU A 383 -19.92 0.96 -6.44
CA LEU A 383 -19.86 0.28 -7.73
C LEU A 383 -21.02 -0.70 -7.92
N VAL A 384 -21.37 -1.44 -6.87
CA VAL A 384 -22.50 -2.39 -6.87
C VAL A 384 -23.82 -1.63 -7.00
N ASP A 385 -24.01 -0.54 -6.24
CA ASP A 385 -25.21 0.29 -6.30
C ASP A 385 -25.37 0.95 -7.68
N SER A 386 -24.29 1.53 -8.22
CA SER A 386 -24.28 2.10 -9.57
C SER A 386 -24.62 1.07 -10.65
N LEU A 387 -24.07 -0.15 -10.53
CA LEU A 387 -24.38 -1.23 -11.46
C LEU A 387 -25.85 -1.64 -11.36
N LEU A 388 -26.34 -1.92 -10.15
CA LEU A 388 -27.70 -2.39 -9.97
C LEU A 388 -28.72 -1.32 -10.36
N ALA A 389 -28.51 -0.05 -10.01
CA ALA A 389 -29.34 1.07 -10.47
C ALA A 389 -29.40 1.14 -12.01
N ALA A 390 -28.27 0.95 -12.68
CA ALA A 390 -28.21 0.94 -14.14
C ALA A 390 -28.97 -0.27 -14.73
N VAL A 391 -28.87 -1.45 -14.12
CA VAL A 391 -29.62 -2.65 -14.52
C VAL A 391 -31.12 -2.47 -14.28
N MET A 392 -31.52 -1.94 -13.13
CA MET A 392 -32.91 -1.63 -12.79
C MET A 392 -33.51 -0.67 -13.82
N THR A 393 -32.76 0.34 -14.25
CA THR A 393 -33.19 1.32 -15.25
C THR A 393 -33.30 0.74 -16.67
N ASN A 394 -32.36 -0.12 -17.08
CA ASN A 394 -32.27 -0.59 -18.46
C ASN A 394 -33.10 -1.86 -18.74
N ALA A 395 -33.33 -2.70 -17.74
CA ALA A 395 -34.16 -3.91 -17.87
C ALA A 395 -35.54 -3.80 -17.22
N ASP A 396 -35.77 -2.86 -16.30
CA ASP A 396 -36.99 -2.75 -15.48
C ASP A 396 -37.43 -4.09 -14.84
N PRO A 397 -36.54 -4.83 -14.15
CA PRO A 397 -36.96 -5.94 -13.30
C PRO A 397 -37.60 -5.38 -12.01
N ASP A 398 -38.43 -6.20 -11.34
CA ASP A 398 -38.89 -5.89 -9.97
C ASP A 398 -37.78 -6.17 -8.95
N ARG A 399 -36.93 -7.17 -9.23
CA ARG A 399 -35.76 -7.54 -8.41
C ARG A 399 -34.59 -7.99 -9.29
N CYS A 400 -33.37 -7.59 -8.92
CA CYS A 400 -32.12 -8.01 -9.54
C CYS A 400 -31.18 -8.57 -8.47
N LEU A 401 -30.55 -9.73 -8.70
CA LEU A 401 -29.46 -10.22 -7.85
C LEU A 401 -28.14 -10.18 -8.61
N LEU A 402 -27.11 -9.65 -7.95
CA LEU A 402 -25.74 -9.74 -8.41
C LEU A 402 -25.11 -11.02 -7.85
N VAL A 403 -24.68 -11.91 -8.75
CA VAL A 403 -24.04 -13.18 -8.41
C VAL A 403 -22.61 -13.18 -8.94
N LEU A 404 -21.61 -13.26 -8.07
CA LEU A 404 -20.21 -13.42 -8.46
C LEU A 404 -19.81 -14.89 -8.47
N ARG A 405 -18.93 -15.28 -9.39
CA ARG A 405 -18.32 -16.61 -9.39
C ARG A 405 -17.00 -16.57 -8.63
N ARG A 406 -16.93 -17.30 -7.51
CA ARG A 406 -15.71 -17.54 -6.75
C ARG A 406 -15.30 -19.00 -6.89
N HIS A 407 -14.17 -19.26 -7.55
CA HIS A 407 -13.73 -20.61 -7.94
C HIS A 407 -14.82 -21.41 -8.68
N GLU A 408 -15.29 -22.51 -8.08
CA GLU A 408 -16.37 -23.37 -8.58
C GLU A 408 -17.76 -23.02 -7.98
N SER A 409 -17.82 -22.01 -7.11
CA SER A 409 -19.06 -21.60 -6.43
C SER A 409 -19.62 -20.29 -6.98
N LEU A 410 -20.94 -20.18 -7.01
CA LEU A 410 -21.65 -18.93 -7.26
C LEU A 410 -22.07 -18.34 -5.91
N ARG A 411 -21.83 -17.04 -5.71
CA ARG A 411 -22.18 -16.32 -4.48
C ARG A 411 -22.97 -15.06 -4.79
N ILE A 412 -24.01 -14.80 -4.00
CA ILE A 412 -24.88 -13.65 -4.12
C ILE A 412 -24.32 -12.54 -3.25
N CYS A 413 -24.07 -11.40 -3.89
CA CYS A 413 -23.32 -10.29 -3.29
C CYS A 413 -24.22 -9.10 -2.97
N ALA A 414 -25.30 -8.91 -3.74
CA ALA A 414 -26.25 -7.84 -3.52
C ALA A 414 -27.59 -8.12 -4.21
N ALA A 415 -28.64 -7.44 -3.74
CA ALA A 415 -29.97 -7.43 -4.31
C ALA A 415 -30.41 -5.99 -4.62
N GLY A 416 -30.75 -5.72 -5.87
CA GLY A 416 -31.35 -4.45 -6.30
C GLY A 416 -32.87 -4.59 -6.40
N THR A 417 -33.59 -3.61 -5.86
CA THR A 417 -35.04 -3.48 -5.97
C THR A 417 -35.41 -2.02 -6.24
N ARG A 418 -36.69 -1.73 -6.41
CA ARG A 418 -37.17 -0.35 -6.55
C ARG A 418 -36.93 0.52 -5.31
N SER A 419 -36.73 -0.09 -4.14
CA SER A 419 -36.43 0.62 -2.89
C SER A 419 -34.94 0.86 -2.66
N GLY A 420 -34.07 0.38 -3.54
CA GLY A 420 -32.62 0.54 -3.45
C GLY A 420 -31.86 -0.79 -3.54
N THR A 421 -30.56 -0.70 -3.27
CA THR A 421 -29.63 -1.84 -3.24
C THR A 421 -29.41 -2.32 -1.81
N GLU A 422 -29.52 -3.62 -1.60
CA GLU A 422 -29.17 -4.30 -0.36
C GLU A 422 -27.90 -5.12 -0.57
N MET A 423 -26.86 -4.84 0.21
CA MET A 423 -25.61 -5.58 0.19
C MET A 423 -25.72 -6.86 1.02
N ILE A 424 -25.11 -7.95 0.55
CA ILE A 424 -25.06 -9.24 1.26
C ILE A 424 -23.61 -9.49 1.66
N ASP A 425 -23.30 -9.23 2.94
CA ASP A 425 -21.97 -9.42 3.51
C ASP A 425 -22.05 -10.34 4.75
N PRO A 426 -21.43 -11.53 4.74
CA PRO A 426 -20.63 -12.10 3.64
C PRO A 426 -21.48 -12.62 2.47
N PRO A 427 -20.94 -12.64 1.23
CA PRO A 427 -21.67 -13.15 0.07
C PRO A 427 -22.21 -14.58 0.24
N ALA A 428 -23.52 -14.73 0.05
CA ALA A 428 -24.26 -15.96 0.31
C ALA A 428 -24.05 -17.00 -0.81
N LEU A 429 -23.82 -18.26 -0.45
CA LEU A 429 -23.65 -19.35 -1.43
C LEU A 429 -24.97 -19.64 -2.18
N VAL A 430 -24.89 -19.83 -3.50
CA VAL A 430 -26.02 -20.29 -4.33
C VAL A 430 -26.32 -21.77 -4.06
N VAL A 431 -27.52 -22.04 -3.53
CA VAL A 431 -28.05 -23.37 -3.21
C VAL A 431 -29.31 -23.67 -4.03
N ASP A 432 -29.68 -24.95 -4.17
CA ASP A 432 -30.72 -25.37 -5.11
C ASP A 432 -32.15 -24.96 -4.71
N ASP A 433 -32.42 -24.79 -3.40
CA ASP A 433 -33.72 -24.35 -2.86
C ASP A 433 -33.69 -22.88 -2.38
N GLY A 434 -32.88 -22.04 -3.03
CA GLY A 434 -32.75 -20.63 -2.70
C GLY A 434 -33.94 -19.77 -3.12
N GLU A 435 -33.97 -18.52 -2.67
CA GLU A 435 -34.96 -17.52 -3.10
C GLU A 435 -34.64 -16.92 -4.49
N TYR A 436 -34.24 -17.76 -5.44
CA TYR A 436 -33.86 -17.43 -6.82
C TYR A 436 -33.92 -18.68 -7.71
N ALA A 437 -33.91 -18.51 -9.04
CA ALA A 437 -33.90 -19.62 -10.00
C ALA A 437 -32.49 -20.24 -10.14
N ALA A 438 -32.11 -21.10 -9.19
CA ALA A 438 -30.78 -21.69 -9.10
C ALA A 438 -30.40 -22.52 -10.34
N SER A 439 -31.34 -23.28 -10.91
CA SER A 439 -31.08 -24.11 -12.10
C SER A 439 -30.82 -23.25 -13.34
N MET A 440 -31.54 -22.12 -13.46
CA MET A 440 -31.32 -21.13 -14.53
C MET A 440 -29.97 -20.42 -14.37
N LEU A 441 -29.58 -20.07 -13.14
CA LEU A 441 -28.26 -19.50 -12.83
C LEU A 441 -27.12 -20.43 -13.27
N ARG A 442 -27.20 -21.72 -12.90
CA ARG A 442 -26.21 -22.73 -13.31
C ARG A 442 -26.24 -22.95 -14.83
N MET A 443 -27.42 -22.98 -15.44
CA MET A 443 -27.59 -23.17 -16.89
C MET A 443 -26.98 -22.01 -17.68
N ALA A 444 -27.33 -20.77 -17.37
CA ALA A 444 -26.78 -19.57 -18.04
C ALA A 444 -25.26 -19.47 -17.86
N THR A 445 -24.77 -19.77 -16.66
CA THR A 445 -23.32 -19.80 -16.37
C THR A 445 -22.59 -20.86 -17.21
N ARG A 446 -23.20 -22.05 -17.39
CA ARG A 446 -22.65 -23.15 -18.20
C ARG A 446 -22.70 -22.86 -19.69
N LEU A 447 -23.84 -22.36 -20.18
CA LEU A 447 -24.07 -22.04 -21.60
C LEU A 447 -23.34 -20.77 -22.03
N ARG A 448 -22.98 -19.88 -21.09
CA ARG A 448 -22.38 -18.57 -21.35
C ARG A 448 -23.24 -17.74 -22.29
N SER A 449 -24.55 -17.81 -22.10
CA SER A 449 -25.56 -17.09 -22.86
C SER A 449 -26.71 -16.72 -21.93
N PRO A 450 -27.40 -15.58 -22.15
CA PRO A 450 -28.60 -15.26 -21.42
C PRO A 450 -29.65 -16.37 -21.53
N VAL A 451 -30.36 -16.61 -20.43
CA VAL A 451 -31.47 -17.56 -20.34
C VAL A 451 -32.67 -16.82 -19.76
N SER A 452 -33.87 -16.99 -20.31
CA SER A 452 -35.10 -16.42 -19.75
C SER A 452 -36.27 -17.40 -19.85
N ASP A 453 -37.20 -17.31 -18.91
CA ASP A 453 -38.44 -18.11 -18.87
C ASP A 453 -39.57 -17.32 -18.16
N VAL A 454 -40.81 -17.72 -18.39
CA VAL A 454 -42.04 -17.11 -17.84
C VAL A 454 -42.93 -18.16 -17.16
N ARG A 455 -43.87 -17.76 -16.31
CA ARG A 455 -44.71 -18.69 -15.52
C ARG A 455 -45.64 -19.62 -16.32
N SER A 456 -45.82 -19.43 -17.63
CA SER A 456 -46.89 -20.08 -18.43
C SER A 456 -46.54 -21.40 -19.16
N GLY A 457 -45.93 -22.36 -18.46
CA GLY A 457 -46.22 -23.81 -18.66
C GLY A 457 -45.23 -24.71 -19.45
N GLY A 458 -44.53 -25.60 -18.73
CA GLY A 458 -43.85 -26.79 -19.24
C GLY A 458 -43.20 -27.60 -18.09
N PRO A 459 -43.09 -28.95 -18.16
CA PRO A 459 -42.66 -29.80 -17.03
C PRO A 459 -41.15 -29.76 -16.70
N ASP A 460 -40.29 -29.24 -17.58
CA ASP A 460 -38.82 -29.17 -17.42
C ASP A 460 -38.31 -27.82 -16.86
N ARG A 461 -39.13 -27.07 -16.13
CA ARG A 461 -38.81 -25.71 -15.67
C ARG A 461 -38.29 -25.65 -14.24
N ASP A 462 -37.58 -24.55 -13.93
CA ASP A 462 -37.14 -24.25 -12.58
C ASP A 462 -38.35 -24.09 -11.65
N ARG A 463 -38.33 -24.77 -10.49
CA ARG A 463 -39.43 -24.73 -9.50
C ARG A 463 -39.68 -23.32 -8.98
N TYR A 464 -38.67 -22.45 -9.00
CA TYR A 464 -38.76 -21.07 -8.53
C TYR A 464 -39.81 -20.25 -9.29
N LEU A 465 -40.05 -20.53 -10.57
CA LEU A 465 -41.05 -19.83 -11.40
C LEU A 465 -42.50 -20.07 -10.95
N ASN A 466 -42.75 -21.06 -10.09
CA ASN A 466 -44.07 -21.33 -9.52
C ASN A 466 -44.34 -20.53 -8.24
N ARG A 467 -43.37 -19.76 -7.74
CA ARG A 467 -43.53 -18.94 -6.54
C ARG A 467 -44.50 -17.79 -6.81
N GLU A 468 -45.34 -17.50 -5.83
CA GLU A 468 -46.25 -16.36 -5.89
C GLU A 468 -45.44 -15.06 -5.99
N GLY A 469 -45.84 -14.16 -6.89
CA GLY A 469 -45.09 -12.93 -7.19
C GLY A 469 -44.05 -13.02 -8.31
N VAL A 470 -43.70 -14.23 -8.79
CA VAL A 470 -42.75 -14.41 -9.92
C VAL A 470 -43.53 -14.69 -11.22
N GLY A 471 -43.39 -13.81 -12.21
CA GLY A 471 -44.04 -13.93 -13.53
C GLY A 471 -43.06 -14.25 -14.66
N ALA A 472 -41.85 -13.69 -14.60
CA ALA A 472 -40.74 -13.95 -15.52
C ALA A 472 -39.40 -13.85 -14.82
N VAL A 473 -38.44 -14.67 -15.26
CA VAL A 473 -37.05 -14.68 -14.79
C VAL A 473 -36.11 -14.62 -15.99
N ALA A 474 -35.00 -13.91 -15.85
CA ALA A 474 -33.88 -13.96 -16.77
C ALA A 474 -32.56 -14.02 -16.00
N VAL A 475 -31.58 -14.73 -16.56
CA VAL A 475 -30.21 -14.73 -16.06
C VAL A 475 -29.29 -14.28 -17.18
N VAL A 476 -28.50 -13.25 -16.91
CA VAL A 476 -27.50 -12.70 -17.83
C VAL A 476 -26.10 -13.04 -17.32
N PRO A 477 -25.37 -13.98 -17.95
CA PRO A 477 -24.01 -14.29 -17.56
C PRO A 477 -23.04 -13.22 -18.09
N ILE A 478 -22.13 -12.78 -17.22
CA ILE A 478 -21.08 -11.83 -17.55
C ILE A 478 -19.79 -12.61 -17.77
N ILE A 479 -19.24 -12.48 -18.97
CA ILE A 479 -18.14 -13.31 -19.44
C ILE A 479 -16.88 -12.44 -19.56
N ASP A 480 -15.80 -12.89 -18.95
CA ASP A 480 -14.46 -12.37 -19.21
C ASP A 480 -13.49 -13.48 -19.64
N ARG A 481 -12.66 -13.20 -20.65
CA ARG A 481 -11.66 -14.13 -21.22
C ARG A 481 -12.17 -15.58 -21.42
N GLY A 482 -13.43 -15.72 -21.84
CA GLY A 482 -14.07 -17.02 -22.10
C GLY A 482 -14.56 -17.77 -20.86
N ARG A 483 -14.66 -17.13 -19.69
CA ARG A 483 -15.23 -17.69 -18.45
C ARG A 483 -16.31 -16.76 -17.91
N THR A 484 -17.34 -17.33 -17.29
CA THR A 484 -18.36 -16.55 -16.60
C THR A 484 -17.79 -16.08 -15.26
N VAL A 485 -17.63 -14.77 -15.08
CA VAL A 485 -17.12 -14.13 -13.86
C VAL A 485 -18.24 -13.70 -12.92
N ALA A 486 -19.42 -13.38 -13.47
CA ALA A 486 -20.62 -13.06 -12.71
C ALA A 486 -21.89 -13.43 -13.48
N ALA A 487 -23.04 -13.32 -12.83
CA ALA A 487 -24.35 -13.40 -13.43
C ALA A 487 -25.30 -12.39 -12.77
N LEU A 488 -26.20 -11.82 -13.57
CA LEU A 488 -27.32 -11.01 -13.08
C LEU A 488 -28.60 -11.84 -13.16
N HIS A 489 -29.26 -12.05 -12.04
CA HIS A 489 -30.56 -12.71 -11.98
C HIS A 489 -31.67 -11.65 -11.90
N LEU A 490 -32.51 -11.58 -12.92
CA LEU A 490 -33.58 -10.59 -13.07
C LEU A 490 -34.92 -11.28 -12.87
N GLU A 491 -35.81 -10.66 -12.10
CA GLU A 491 -37.14 -11.15 -11.77
C GLU A 491 -38.18 -10.06 -12.01
N ARG A 492 -39.37 -10.44 -12.48
CA ARG A 492 -40.55 -9.57 -12.50
C ARG A 492 -41.85 -10.35 -12.28
N ALA A 493 -42.87 -9.68 -11.77
CA ALA A 493 -44.19 -10.24 -11.45
C ALA A 493 -45.07 -10.45 -12.68
N SER A 494 -44.83 -9.71 -13.77
CA SER A 494 -45.56 -9.90 -15.02
C SER A 494 -45.07 -11.13 -15.78
N THR A 495 -45.96 -11.75 -16.55
CA THR A 495 -45.63 -12.89 -17.42
C THR A 495 -45.08 -12.47 -18.79
N VAL A 496 -44.61 -11.22 -18.90
CA VAL A 496 -43.98 -10.67 -20.11
C VAL A 496 -42.51 -11.08 -20.11
N PRO A 497 -42.02 -11.81 -21.15
CA PRO A 497 -40.63 -12.26 -21.20
C PRO A 497 -39.66 -11.08 -21.30
N PHE A 498 -38.42 -11.27 -20.83
CA PHE A 498 -37.35 -10.31 -21.06
C PHE A 498 -36.88 -10.41 -22.53
N ASP A 499 -36.85 -9.28 -23.23
CA ASP A 499 -36.39 -9.22 -24.62
C ASP A 499 -34.88 -9.50 -24.72
N ALA A 500 -34.48 -10.30 -25.70
CA ALA A 500 -33.08 -10.69 -25.88
C ALA A 500 -32.14 -9.48 -26.09
N SER A 501 -32.59 -8.44 -26.81
CA SER A 501 -31.78 -7.24 -27.03
C SER A 501 -31.59 -6.44 -25.74
N VAL A 502 -32.55 -6.49 -24.81
CA VAL A 502 -32.45 -5.87 -23.48
C VAL A 502 -31.41 -6.61 -22.65
N LEU A 503 -31.46 -7.95 -22.63
CA LEU A 503 -30.52 -8.78 -21.90
C LEU A 503 -29.08 -8.63 -22.41
N GLU A 504 -28.89 -8.53 -23.73
CA GLU A 504 -27.58 -8.26 -24.32
C GLU A 504 -27.04 -6.88 -23.93
N ARG A 505 -27.86 -5.83 -23.98
CA ARG A 505 -27.46 -4.48 -23.55
C ARG A 505 -27.07 -4.44 -22.08
N VAL A 506 -27.86 -5.07 -21.21
CA VAL A 506 -27.56 -5.18 -19.78
C VAL A 506 -26.25 -5.92 -19.55
N GLY A 507 -26.00 -7.03 -20.26
CA GLY A 507 -24.74 -7.76 -20.17
C GLY A 507 -23.53 -6.91 -20.61
N ALA A 508 -23.67 -6.14 -21.69
CA ALA A 508 -22.64 -5.25 -22.19
C ALA A 508 -22.34 -4.08 -21.23
N LEU A 509 -23.39 -3.51 -20.63
CA LEU A 509 -23.30 -2.42 -19.65
C LEU A 509 -22.66 -2.89 -18.33
N ALA A 510 -23.02 -4.09 -17.88
CA ALA A 510 -22.56 -4.62 -16.60
C ALA A 510 -21.08 -5.03 -16.62
N ARG A 511 -20.56 -5.44 -17.78
CA ARG A 511 -19.23 -6.05 -17.88
C ARG A 511 -18.08 -5.21 -17.32
N PRO A 512 -17.95 -3.90 -17.60
CA PRO A 512 -16.87 -3.08 -17.04
C PRO A 512 -16.96 -2.96 -15.52
N SER A 513 -18.18 -2.80 -14.97
CA SER A 513 -18.41 -2.65 -13.53
C SER A 513 -18.12 -3.93 -12.77
N ILE A 514 -18.49 -5.09 -13.32
CA ILE A 514 -18.28 -6.40 -12.69
C ILE A 514 -16.80 -6.68 -12.42
N LEU A 515 -15.90 -6.28 -13.31
CA LEU A 515 -14.46 -6.47 -13.10
C LEU A 515 -13.94 -5.59 -11.96
N SER A 516 -14.38 -4.33 -11.89
CA SER A 516 -14.03 -3.43 -10.78
C SER A 516 -14.59 -3.93 -9.44
N ILE A 517 -15.82 -4.45 -9.44
CA ILE A 517 -16.45 -5.05 -8.26
C ILE A 517 -15.68 -6.32 -7.84
N GLU A 518 -15.29 -7.18 -8.77
CA GLU A 518 -14.53 -8.40 -8.47
C GLU A 518 -13.18 -8.08 -7.81
N ASN A 519 -12.49 -7.04 -8.29
CA ASN A 519 -11.26 -6.54 -7.68
C ASN A 519 -11.52 -5.95 -6.28
N ALA A 520 -12.52 -5.10 -6.12
CA ALA A 520 -12.86 -4.50 -4.83
C ALA A 520 -13.24 -5.56 -3.77
N TYR A 521 -13.95 -6.63 -4.16
CA TYR A 521 -14.21 -7.75 -3.25
C TYR A 521 -12.94 -8.55 -2.91
N LEU A 522 -11.99 -8.71 -3.85
CA LEU A 522 -10.71 -9.38 -3.56
C LEU A 522 -9.84 -8.54 -2.61
N GLU A 523 -9.81 -7.23 -2.78
CA GLU A 523 -9.10 -6.30 -1.91
C GLU A 523 -9.68 -6.34 -0.49
N HIS A 524 -11.01 -6.27 -0.36
CA HIS A 524 -11.67 -6.36 0.94
C HIS A 524 -11.43 -7.71 1.67
N GLU A 525 -11.48 -8.84 0.94
CA GLU A 525 -11.16 -10.16 1.50
C GLU A 525 -9.70 -10.25 1.97
N LEU A 526 -8.77 -9.66 1.23
CA LEU A 526 -7.35 -9.61 1.58
C LEU A 526 -7.11 -8.78 2.84
N GLU A 527 -7.68 -7.58 2.92
CA GLU A 527 -7.55 -6.71 4.10
C GLU A 527 -8.11 -7.37 5.36
N ALA A 528 -9.24 -8.07 5.26
CA ALA A 528 -9.83 -8.78 6.39
C ALA A 528 -8.92 -9.93 6.87
N ALA A 529 -8.28 -10.66 5.94
CA ALA A 529 -7.32 -11.71 6.27
C ALA A 529 -6.02 -11.14 6.88
N GLU A 530 -5.51 -10.03 6.34
CA GLU A 530 -4.33 -9.32 6.85
C GLU A 530 -4.58 -8.80 8.29
N ARG A 531 -5.75 -8.19 8.55
CA ARG A 531 -6.17 -7.78 9.89
C ARG A 531 -6.22 -8.94 10.88
N GLN A 532 -6.75 -10.08 10.46
CA GLN A 532 -6.80 -11.28 11.29
C GLN A 532 -5.39 -11.81 11.60
N GLN A 533 -4.50 -11.81 10.62
CA GLN A 533 -3.13 -12.26 10.78
C GLN A 533 -2.31 -11.31 11.69
N ALA A 534 -2.43 -10.00 11.50
CA ALA A 534 -1.80 -8.99 12.34
C ALA A 534 -2.27 -9.10 13.80
N SER A 535 -3.57 -9.35 14.02
CA SER A 535 -4.11 -9.57 15.37
C SER A 535 -3.52 -10.81 16.05
N LEU A 536 -3.33 -11.91 15.30
CA LEU A 536 -2.69 -13.13 15.81
C LEU A 536 -1.20 -12.93 16.11
N GLN A 537 -0.49 -12.15 15.28
CA GLN A 537 0.92 -11.82 15.50
C GLN A 537 1.10 -10.92 16.72
N ALA A 538 0.28 -9.87 16.85
CA ALA A 538 0.30 -8.96 18.00
C ALA A 538 0.01 -9.67 19.33
N LEU A 539 -0.84 -10.71 19.33
CA LEU A 539 -1.09 -11.53 20.51
C LEU A 539 0.14 -12.39 20.90
N ASN A 540 0.91 -12.83 19.92
CA ASN A 540 2.08 -13.69 20.11
C ASN A 540 3.30 -12.92 20.65
N GLU A 541 3.54 -11.71 20.13
CA GLU A 541 4.64 -10.83 20.56
C GLU A 541 4.49 -10.34 22.00
N ARG A 542 3.24 -10.21 22.47
CA ARG A 542 2.92 -9.76 23.83
C ARG A 542 3.20 -10.82 24.90
N LEU A 543 3.42 -12.08 24.51
CA LEU A 543 3.62 -13.21 25.42
C LEU A 543 5.08 -13.67 25.53
N VAL A 544 5.91 -13.43 24.52
CA VAL A 544 7.35 -13.80 24.55
C VAL A 544 8.18 -12.76 23.78
N PRO A 545 9.03 -11.95 24.44
CA PRO A 545 9.87 -10.96 23.77
C PRO A 545 10.82 -11.60 22.74
N ALA A 546 10.96 -10.98 21.56
CA ALA A 546 11.76 -11.51 20.45
C ALA A 546 13.23 -11.82 20.85
N LYS A 547 13.86 -10.95 21.66
CA LYS A 547 15.21 -11.15 22.19
C LYS A 547 15.35 -12.40 23.07
N TYR A 548 14.27 -12.82 23.72
CA TYR A 548 14.23 -14.07 24.51
C TYR A 548 14.21 -15.30 23.60
N LEU A 549 13.44 -15.25 22.51
CA LEU A 549 13.41 -16.31 21.50
C LEU A 549 14.77 -16.45 20.79
N GLU A 550 15.37 -15.32 20.37
CA GLU A 550 16.69 -15.32 19.72
C GLU A 550 17.75 -15.99 20.58
N ALA A 551 17.73 -15.72 21.89
CA ALA A 551 18.66 -16.34 22.82
C ALA A 551 18.52 -17.86 22.88
N LEU A 552 17.27 -18.36 22.83
CA LEU A 552 16.90 -19.77 22.71
C LEU A 552 17.20 -20.37 21.33
N GLY A 553 17.73 -19.58 20.39
CA GLY A 553 18.07 -20.02 19.04
C GLY A 553 16.84 -20.22 18.13
N SER A 554 15.72 -19.60 18.48
CA SER A 554 14.48 -19.64 17.70
C SER A 554 13.95 -18.22 17.44
N THR A 555 13.12 -18.03 16.44
CA THR A 555 12.36 -16.78 16.23
C THR A 555 10.86 -17.01 16.39
N ASP A 556 10.47 -18.22 16.78
CA ASP A 556 9.09 -18.64 16.93
C ASP A 556 8.92 -19.51 18.18
N ALA A 557 8.11 -19.04 19.12
CA ALA A 557 7.77 -19.74 20.34
C ALA A 557 7.14 -21.12 20.09
N ARG A 558 6.47 -21.31 18.94
CA ARG A 558 5.76 -22.56 18.58
C ARG A 558 6.68 -23.70 18.20
N VAL A 559 7.94 -23.40 17.85
CA VAL A 559 8.95 -24.37 17.42
C VAL A 559 9.85 -24.79 18.60
N LEU A 560 9.69 -24.13 19.74
CA LEU A 560 10.39 -24.47 20.97
C LEU A 560 9.66 -25.62 21.67
N GLU A 561 10.38 -26.71 21.93
CA GLU A 561 9.89 -27.80 22.76
C GLU A 561 10.10 -27.46 24.25
N SER A 562 9.13 -27.82 25.09
CA SER A 562 9.25 -27.68 26.55
C SER A 562 10.50 -28.40 27.05
N GLY A 563 11.36 -27.68 27.78
CA GLY A 563 12.66 -28.17 28.25
C GLY A 563 13.87 -27.72 27.42
N ASN A 564 13.67 -26.99 26.32
CA ASN A 564 14.76 -26.29 25.65
C ASN A 564 15.35 -25.23 26.58
N THR A 565 16.59 -25.46 27.03
CA THR A 565 17.35 -24.52 27.86
C THR A 565 18.68 -24.15 27.21
N VAL A 566 19.07 -22.89 27.33
CA VAL A 566 20.35 -22.36 26.85
C VAL A 566 21.03 -21.58 27.95
N GLU A 567 22.34 -21.74 28.08
CA GLU A 567 23.18 -20.92 28.95
C GLU A 567 23.75 -19.73 28.15
N ARG A 568 23.64 -18.53 28.70
CA ARG A 568 24.16 -17.27 28.13
C ARG A 568 24.78 -16.40 29.23
N GLU A 569 25.82 -15.65 28.90
CA GLU A 569 26.38 -14.64 29.81
C GLU A 569 25.68 -13.30 29.62
N TRP A 570 24.66 -13.04 30.43
CA TRP A 570 23.84 -11.84 30.32
C TRP A 570 23.90 -11.02 31.61
N ALA A 571 23.57 -9.74 31.50
CA ALA A 571 23.30 -8.93 32.69
C ALA A 571 21.83 -9.04 33.07
N SER A 572 21.57 -9.34 34.33
CA SER A 572 20.23 -9.29 34.94
C SER A 572 20.11 -8.04 35.82
N LEU A 573 19.03 -7.30 35.59
CA LEU A 573 18.67 -6.11 36.35
C LEU A 573 17.39 -6.40 37.11
N PHE A 574 17.41 -6.14 38.41
CA PHE A 574 16.26 -6.23 39.28
C PHE A 574 15.92 -4.84 39.79
N ALA A 575 14.67 -4.42 39.68
CA ALA A 575 14.16 -3.23 40.34
C ALA A 575 13.01 -3.63 41.27
N ASP A 576 13.07 -3.24 42.53
CA ASP A 576 12.13 -3.71 43.57
C ASP A 576 11.65 -2.53 44.43
N LEU A 577 10.32 -2.33 44.50
CA LEU A 577 9.65 -1.34 45.33
C LEU A 577 9.84 -1.61 46.83
N ARG A 578 10.42 -0.64 47.53
CA ARG A 578 10.61 -0.75 48.97
C ARG A 578 9.31 -0.57 49.72
N SER A 579 9.17 -1.35 50.79
CA SER A 579 8.02 -1.30 51.68
C SER A 579 6.69 -1.58 50.97
N TYR A 580 6.70 -2.31 49.84
CA TYR A 580 5.50 -2.63 49.08
C TYR A 580 4.44 -3.32 49.94
N THR A 581 4.82 -4.27 50.79
CA THR A 581 3.88 -4.94 51.71
C THR A 581 3.15 -3.95 52.61
N LEU A 582 3.85 -2.94 53.13
CA LEU A 582 3.26 -1.89 53.97
C LEU A 582 2.38 -0.92 53.17
N LEU A 583 2.69 -0.69 51.89
CA LEU A 583 1.88 0.12 50.98
C LEU A 583 0.60 -0.63 50.59
N ALA A 584 0.71 -1.92 50.29
CA ALA A 584 -0.41 -2.79 49.94
C ALA A 584 -1.42 -2.97 51.09
N GLU A 585 -0.97 -2.92 52.35
CA GLU A 585 -1.84 -2.96 53.52
C GLU A 585 -2.57 -1.63 53.81
N ARG A 586 -2.10 -0.52 53.23
CA ARG A 586 -2.57 0.84 53.56
C ARG A 586 -3.33 1.53 52.44
N LEU A 587 -3.02 1.22 51.19
CA LEU A 587 -3.62 1.83 50.01
C LEU A 587 -4.84 1.02 49.52
N PRO A 588 -5.88 1.67 48.99
CA PRO A 588 -6.91 1.02 48.20
C PRO A 588 -6.31 0.26 47.00
N VAL A 589 -6.96 -0.82 46.57
CA VAL A 589 -6.46 -1.70 45.49
C VAL A 589 -6.21 -0.94 44.18
N ASP A 590 -7.08 0.01 43.83
CA ASP A 590 -6.93 0.80 42.60
C ASP A 590 -5.71 1.74 42.68
N GLU A 591 -5.49 2.39 43.82
CA GLU A 591 -4.32 3.26 44.06
C GLU A 591 -3.01 2.45 44.11
N LEU A 592 -3.06 1.22 44.62
CA LEU A 592 -1.92 0.30 44.61
C LEU A 592 -1.58 -0.15 43.19
N ASN A 593 -2.59 -0.47 42.37
CA ASN A 593 -2.40 -0.84 40.97
C ASN A 593 -1.87 0.33 40.13
N ASP A 594 -2.36 1.54 40.37
CA ASP A 594 -1.84 2.76 39.73
C ASP A 594 -0.38 3.00 40.12
N LEU A 595 -0.01 2.79 41.39
CA LEU A 595 1.37 2.90 41.84
C LEU A 595 2.29 1.87 41.16
N VAL A 596 1.87 0.61 41.07
CA VAL A 596 2.62 -0.45 40.36
C VAL A 596 2.76 -0.08 38.88
N THR A 597 1.71 0.46 38.26
CA THR A 597 1.73 0.89 36.87
C THR A 597 2.70 2.06 36.65
N GLU A 598 2.69 3.07 37.53
CA GLU A 598 3.64 4.19 37.51
C GLU A 598 5.09 3.72 37.70
N PHE A 599 5.33 2.76 38.59
CA PHE A 599 6.63 2.14 38.81
C PHE A 599 7.14 1.45 37.55
N VAL A 600 6.36 0.54 36.97
CA VAL A 600 6.74 -0.18 35.74
C VAL A 600 6.99 0.80 34.58
N ARG A 601 6.12 1.81 34.39
CA ARG A 601 6.29 2.86 33.37
C ARG A 601 7.53 3.73 33.57
N THR A 602 8.05 3.81 34.79
CA THR A 602 9.28 4.54 35.10
C THR A 602 10.52 3.66 34.85
N VAL A 603 10.40 2.35 35.06
CA VAL A 603 11.51 1.38 34.95
C VAL A 603 11.74 0.92 33.51
N GLU A 604 10.68 0.69 32.73
CA GLU A 604 10.75 0.12 31.39
C GLU A 604 11.50 1.00 30.37
N PRO A 605 11.28 2.34 30.27
CA PRO A 605 11.91 3.13 29.22
C PRO A 605 13.45 3.17 29.29
N PRO A 606 14.10 3.35 30.47
CA PRO A 606 15.55 3.22 30.58
C PRO A 606 16.10 1.85 30.18
N VAL A 607 15.35 0.77 30.40
CA VAL A 607 15.73 -0.60 30.01
C VAL A 607 15.72 -0.73 28.48
N VAL A 608 14.61 -0.34 27.85
CA VAL A 608 14.46 -0.42 26.39
C VAL A 608 15.43 0.52 25.66
N ALA A 609 15.63 1.73 26.17
CA ALA A 609 16.56 2.72 25.60
C ALA A 609 18.03 2.31 25.65
N ASN A 610 18.37 1.27 26.43
CA ASN A 610 19.72 0.72 26.54
C ASN A 610 19.75 -0.77 26.15
N ASP A 611 18.93 -1.14 25.17
CA ASP A 611 18.93 -2.47 24.54
C ASP A 611 18.59 -3.66 25.45
N GLY A 612 18.03 -3.41 26.64
CA GLY A 612 17.43 -4.44 27.49
C GLY A 612 15.97 -4.72 27.16
N PHE A 613 15.42 -5.76 27.76
CA PHE A 613 13.97 -6.03 27.75
C PHE A 613 13.49 -6.50 29.12
N VAL A 614 12.23 -6.18 29.45
CA VAL A 614 11.59 -6.67 30.67
C VAL A 614 11.17 -8.13 30.44
N HIS A 615 11.72 -9.04 31.24
CA HIS A 615 11.41 -10.46 31.16
C HIS A 615 10.20 -10.84 32.02
N ASP A 616 10.14 -10.30 33.23
CA ASP A 616 9.09 -10.60 34.19
C ASP A 616 8.76 -9.36 35.03
N THR A 617 7.49 -9.24 35.42
CA THR A 617 7.00 -8.23 36.35
C THR A 617 6.16 -8.95 37.39
N ARG A 618 6.57 -8.91 38.66
CA ARG A 618 5.88 -9.59 39.77
C ARG A 618 5.37 -8.58 40.77
N GLY A 619 4.40 -7.76 40.36
CA GLY A 619 3.84 -6.72 41.22
C GLY A 619 4.85 -5.62 41.54
N ASP A 620 5.60 -5.77 42.62
CA ASP A 620 6.60 -4.83 43.13
C ASP A 620 8.00 -4.99 42.53
N GLU A 621 8.24 -6.07 41.79
CA GLU A 621 9.53 -6.37 41.20
C GLU A 621 9.48 -6.35 39.65
N VAL A 622 10.51 -5.79 39.04
CA VAL A 622 10.79 -5.85 37.60
C VAL A 622 12.12 -6.55 37.39
N LEU A 623 12.10 -7.63 36.60
CA LEU A 623 13.28 -8.32 36.10
C LEU A 623 13.50 -7.97 34.63
N ALA A 624 14.65 -7.36 34.33
CA ALA A 624 15.09 -7.08 32.97
C ALA A 624 16.38 -7.83 32.64
N LEU A 625 16.53 -8.17 31.37
CA LEU A 625 17.68 -8.89 30.83
C LEU A 625 18.35 -8.06 29.73
N PHE A 626 19.68 -8.12 29.70
CA PHE A 626 20.52 -7.43 28.71
C PHE A 626 21.46 -8.44 28.07
N ALA A 627 21.32 -8.59 26.75
CA ALA A 627 22.17 -9.46 25.96
C ALA A 627 23.48 -8.75 25.61
N ASP A 628 24.61 -9.32 26.04
CA ASP A 628 25.98 -8.93 25.69
C ASP A 628 26.39 -7.45 25.93
N ASP A 629 25.54 -6.61 26.53
CA ASP A 629 25.81 -5.19 26.86
C ASP A 629 25.68 -4.91 28.37
N VAL A 630 26.77 -5.15 29.10
CA VAL A 630 26.87 -4.84 30.54
C VAL A 630 26.81 -3.33 30.79
N GLU A 631 27.35 -2.52 29.89
CA GLU A 631 27.33 -1.06 30.05
C GLU A 631 25.90 -0.52 29.87
N GLY A 632 25.12 -1.11 28.96
CA GLY A 632 23.69 -0.85 28.77
C GLY A 632 22.90 -1.11 30.04
N ALA A 633 23.14 -2.23 30.72
CA ALA A 633 22.50 -2.54 32.01
C ALA A 633 22.83 -1.49 33.09
N VAL A 634 24.08 -1.01 33.14
CA VAL A 634 24.50 0.06 34.07
C VAL A 634 23.83 1.40 33.73
N ARG A 635 23.79 1.77 32.44
CA ARG A 635 23.10 3.00 31.98
C ARG A 635 21.60 2.95 32.27
N ALA A 636 20.97 1.79 32.08
CA ALA A 636 19.57 1.56 32.42
C ALA A 636 19.33 1.73 33.93
N ALA A 637 20.17 1.12 34.78
CA ALA A 637 20.07 1.27 36.23
C ALA A 637 20.20 2.73 36.69
N ILE A 638 21.13 3.49 36.10
CA ILE A 638 21.25 4.94 36.36
C ILE A 638 19.98 5.68 35.91
N GLY A 639 19.44 5.33 34.75
CA GLY A 639 18.19 5.88 34.22
C GLY A 639 17.00 5.62 35.13
N ILE A 640 16.87 4.40 35.68
CA ILE A 640 15.82 4.02 36.64
C ILE A 640 15.92 4.84 37.93
N VAL A 641 17.13 5.01 38.46
CA VAL A 641 17.36 5.82 39.67
C VAL A 641 17.02 7.29 39.42
N ARG A 642 17.36 7.83 38.24
CA ARG A 642 16.97 9.20 37.85
C ARG A 642 15.46 9.34 37.66
N GLY A 643 14.83 8.35 37.02
CA GLY A 643 13.38 8.29 36.85
C GLY A 643 12.63 8.34 38.18
N LYS A 644 13.12 7.61 39.19
CA LYS A 644 12.58 7.67 40.56
C LYS A 644 12.52 9.09 41.12
N HIS A 645 13.60 9.86 40.97
CA HIS A 645 13.65 11.24 41.47
C HIS A 645 12.66 12.16 40.76
N LEU A 646 12.47 11.96 39.44
CA LEU A 646 11.48 12.71 38.67
C LEU A 646 10.05 12.33 39.07
N LEU A 647 9.76 11.04 39.21
CA LEU A 647 8.46 10.55 39.66
C LEU A 647 8.11 11.10 41.05
N ASN A 648 9.03 11.00 42.02
CA ASN A 648 8.78 11.51 43.38
C ASN A 648 8.54 13.03 43.39
N ARG A 649 9.25 13.80 42.56
CA ARG A 649 8.99 15.24 42.45
C ARG A 649 7.56 15.51 42.00
N ASP A 650 7.08 14.79 41.00
CA ASP A 650 5.75 14.97 40.44
C ASP A 650 4.66 14.45 41.41
N ARG A 651 4.92 13.34 42.12
CA ARG A 651 4.07 12.79 43.19
C ARG A 651 3.92 13.76 44.36
N VAL A 652 5.02 14.33 44.86
CA VAL A 652 5.01 15.35 45.93
C VAL A 652 4.22 16.58 45.49
N ALA A 653 4.33 17.00 44.23
CA ALA A 653 3.58 18.13 43.70
C ALA A 653 2.05 17.88 43.67
N ARG A 654 1.62 16.62 43.57
CA ARG A 654 0.20 16.21 43.65
C ARG A 654 -0.28 15.94 45.08
N GLY A 655 0.61 15.98 46.07
CA GLY A 655 0.31 15.65 47.46
C GLY A 655 0.38 14.14 47.78
N ASP A 656 0.93 13.34 46.87
CA ASP A 656 1.09 11.90 47.04
C ASP A 656 2.31 11.57 47.90
N LEU A 657 2.34 10.37 48.48
CA LEU A 657 3.52 9.84 49.18
C LEU A 657 4.66 9.54 48.21
N GLU A 658 5.88 9.89 48.63
CA GLU A 658 7.11 9.47 47.95
C GLU A 658 7.28 7.94 48.03
N VAL A 659 7.89 7.39 46.99
CA VAL A 659 8.18 5.96 46.90
C VAL A 659 9.67 5.72 46.69
N ASP A 660 10.15 4.59 47.17
CA ASP A 660 11.54 4.18 47.01
C ASP A 660 11.62 2.80 46.37
N TRP A 661 12.68 2.56 45.61
CA TRP A 661 12.98 1.25 45.04
C TRP A 661 14.50 1.04 44.96
N GLY A 662 14.90 -0.21 45.13
CA GLY A 662 16.27 -0.68 44.94
C GLY A 662 16.49 -1.12 43.50
N VAL A 663 17.71 -0.96 43.00
CA VAL A 663 18.15 -1.55 41.72
C VAL A 663 19.35 -2.44 41.98
N GLY A 664 19.24 -3.71 41.61
CA GLY A 664 20.30 -4.70 41.64
C GLY A 664 20.78 -5.03 40.23
N LEU A 665 22.08 -5.22 40.07
CA LEU A 665 22.70 -5.65 38.82
C LEU A 665 23.59 -6.86 39.09
N ASN A 666 23.45 -7.88 38.26
CA ASN A 666 24.34 -9.04 38.24
C ASN A 666 24.73 -9.35 36.80
N PHE A 667 25.98 -9.73 36.57
CA PHE A 667 26.45 -10.21 35.28
C PHE A 667 27.03 -11.61 35.47
N GLY A 668 26.62 -12.56 34.64
CA GLY A 668 27.10 -13.92 34.70
C GLY A 668 26.21 -14.90 33.91
N PRO A 669 26.42 -16.21 34.10
CA PRO A 669 25.65 -17.22 33.40
C PRO A 669 24.18 -17.21 33.82
N VAL A 670 23.29 -17.14 32.83
CA VAL A 670 21.84 -17.20 32.94
C VAL A 670 21.34 -18.39 32.11
N TYR A 671 20.47 -19.20 32.71
CA TYR A 671 19.76 -20.28 32.02
C TYR A 671 18.41 -19.74 31.55
N LEU A 672 18.23 -19.64 30.24
CA LEU A 672 16.96 -19.27 29.62
C LEU A 672 16.26 -20.55 29.17
N GLY A 673 14.95 -20.65 29.37
CA GLY A 673 14.19 -21.86 29.05
C GLY A 673 12.77 -21.58 28.57
N PHE A 674 12.25 -22.47 27.73
CA PHE A 674 10.83 -22.49 27.37
C PHE A 674 10.15 -23.62 28.16
N VAL A 675 9.10 -23.29 28.92
CA VAL A 675 8.37 -24.22 29.79
C VAL A 675 7.04 -24.61 29.17
#